data_AF-A0A6L5XDW8-F1
#
_entry.id   AF-A0A6L5XDW8-F1
#
_cell.length_a   1.000
_cell.length_b   1.000
_cell.length_c   1.000
_cell.angle_alpha   90.00
_cell.angle_beta   90.00
_cell.angle_gamma   90.00
#
_symmetry.space_group_name_H-M   'P 1'
#
loop_
_entity.id
_entity.type
_entity.pdbx_description
1 polymer ?
#
loop_
_entity_poly.entity_id
_entity_poly.type
_entity_poly.pdbx_seq_one_letter_code
_entity_poly.pdbx_strand_id
1 'polypeptide(L)'
;MKKFILLISAAIIAAGAMQAKTADELRVYLNPGHGSWGPNDRPMATIPYPNLPETGMPDTCGFYESNTNLWKILRMGKALENMGVKHENIMYSRVQNGPYPYTKDNYDPDEIYNRPLSAICREVDANNMDIFVSIHSNAASDGTTTNYPLFLYRGSDGENGDSVAGSRNMCLSTWGPHYMDELDPQSYYSRTSSNVRGDISFYGSSYTTTTSKGTFRGYLGVLRHGTPGFLMEGYFHTYQPARHRALNKDYCGQEGIRTARGVAAYFGLKGETTGYIMGTVKDLHEKIVNSLFHYAPNTNDQWLPINGAKVTLYKGSTAVKTYDVDTLYNGIFVFENLEPGTYTLRATASGYKEQGTYTESTVNDEYKDLVATSMGDYTVTANATTYAKLYLESQSYVPPTVTYENYPDPVQPAYLKLPDSFKFGEAKSGNLKMAGTVKRAIVRGDSTVILTNEGTTPHLYLVNNTTKSVVKELSTQGITAVDAENAGDYSALNDIAFTADGQLVGVNSVLCQYSDAQVDAGYKRGTVRFYKWASLDADPALWQTTQSSTNFYRAIMGRGLGVSGPADDCKLITTGTTTGTSTGSRMLVVSINDNVITSTVFTENTITNGNFSTIKNGVNKQLVVSPYNDGNFVIDGESCLPQEFTPAATNNTNSTINSILNDTTVGKAATGIQFFKYAKHALMVTPAVDGNNVIGLKLYNVDGGLDKATLLGTATIAAANAATLPVVASGAAVKGEDINLYLFADTTMYSFSTSDVEQPLAKGVFAYALSSTESNDSYKLTYSLTDASSDVNIVLTPANADEQPITIPMGSQEKGTYTCTVDKSQLALNVKYNWNVDVQNKAIPTVKTFFTSTNNTARGVAIDLNPESQQFGNIYISDPYGTKGIYFYAPDGTPMSTTPYITDVWNSNTASPFRLAVDPANSHVYSADWSDAHAGLWGFNPVTRDGVYNFFNGTTESSGRILNGDVVVGGGTTGASFFGTGNDTKLVTFVEDYPTGNNGQTLCLYNVGTDSTWNAAPSKTFPTVSKLMANTNVNIYADSLGMWVAQVRGSGNNGVNVPSFVYADYDDNVLFNSGNLDADTQDGSWGAGLVMSADRSKLAVCTGKPNINVYNITWTGNKPALALDYVITYPADARGQNILNQMAFDYAGNLYVANRYQSYGFTMPKDAQVVATPAAQRYYLINTVNTGVNDVTAAKTVKNVQYVNAAGMISNKPFEGVNIVITNYTDGTKSVKKVMK
;
A
#
# COMPACT_ATOMS: atom_id res chain seq x y z
N MET A 1 -47.30 39.77 -8.45
CA MET A 1 -47.67 38.35 -8.26
C MET A 1 -47.13 37.69 -6.97
N LYS A 2 -46.47 38.40 -6.05
CA LYS A 2 -45.94 37.82 -4.79
C LYS A 2 -46.90 37.87 -3.57
N LYS A 3 -48.14 38.39 -3.73
CA LYS A 3 -49.15 38.46 -2.65
C LYS A 3 -50.35 37.51 -2.83
N PHE A 4 -50.47 36.82 -3.96
CA PHE A 4 -51.52 35.81 -4.18
C PHE A 4 -51.08 34.37 -3.88
N ILE A 5 -49.77 34.12 -3.74
CA ILE A 5 -49.23 32.78 -3.42
C ILE A 5 -49.26 32.51 -1.91
N LEU A 6 -49.12 33.54 -1.06
CA LEU A 6 -49.20 33.35 0.41
C LEU A 6 -50.61 33.02 0.94
N LEU A 7 -51.67 33.44 0.24
CA LEU A 7 -53.06 33.19 0.66
C LEU A 7 -53.57 31.81 0.23
N ILE A 8 -52.98 31.19 -0.80
CA ILE A 8 -53.31 29.81 -1.21
C ILE A 8 -52.53 28.79 -0.35
N SER A 9 -51.34 29.14 0.15
CA SER A 9 -50.59 28.31 1.11
C SER A 9 -51.20 28.32 2.52
N ALA A 10 -51.95 29.35 2.91
CA ALA A 10 -52.63 29.41 4.21
C ALA A 10 -54.02 28.73 4.21
N ALA A 11 -54.66 28.57 3.04
CA ALA A 11 -55.98 27.96 2.93
C ALA A 11 -55.96 26.43 2.76
N ILE A 12 -54.83 25.83 2.35
CA ILE A 12 -54.67 24.36 2.29
C ILE A 12 -54.25 23.78 3.66
N ILE A 13 -53.85 24.62 4.62
CA ILE A 13 -53.60 24.23 6.02
C ILE A 13 -54.90 24.22 6.86
N ALA A 14 -56.02 24.71 6.31
CA ALA A 14 -57.28 24.89 7.04
C ALA A 14 -58.41 23.88 6.70
N ALA A 15 -58.15 22.85 5.90
CA ALA A 15 -59.10 21.77 5.59
C ALA A 15 -58.51 20.39 5.91
N GLY A 16 -58.23 20.19 7.20
CA GLY A 16 -57.73 18.93 7.76
C GLY A 16 -57.54 18.99 9.27
N ALA A 17 -58.15 19.95 9.97
CA ALA A 17 -58.23 19.96 11.42
C ALA A 17 -59.31 18.97 11.88
N MET A 18 -59.05 17.66 11.73
CA MET A 18 -59.43 16.77 12.83
C MET A 18 -58.50 17.16 13.98
N GLN A 19 -59.04 17.51 15.14
CA GLN A 19 -58.23 17.76 16.33
C GLN A 19 -57.29 16.57 16.51
N ALA A 20 -55.98 16.77 16.32
CA ALA A 20 -54.99 15.76 16.63
C ALA A 20 -55.13 15.47 18.14
N LYS A 21 -55.49 14.22 18.48
CA LYS A 21 -55.58 13.80 19.87
C LYS A 21 -54.25 14.05 20.55
N THR A 22 -54.29 14.68 21.72
CA THR A 22 -53.12 14.82 22.58
C THR A 22 -52.70 13.45 23.13
N ALA A 23 -51.46 13.34 23.63
CA ALA A 23 -50.95 12.06 24.17
C ALA A 23 -51.89 11.46 25.25
N ASP A 24 -52.48 12.31 26.08
CA ASP A 24 -53.43 11.93 27.13
C ASP A 24 -54.78 11.41 26.63
N GLU A 25 -55.11 11.62 25.35
CA GLU A 25 -56.37 11.22 24.70
C GLU A 25 -56.21 9.98 23.80
N LEU A 26 -54.97 9.58 23.50
CA LEU A 26 -54.66 8.49 22.58
C LEU A 26 -54.93 7.13 23.24
N ARG A 27 -55.77 6.29 22.60
CA ARG A 27 -56.08 4.91 23.03
C ARG A 27 -55.35 3.90 22.16
N VAL A 28 -54.47 3.13 22.76
CA VAL A 28 -53.52 2.23 22.07
C VAL A 28 -53.88 0.78 22.38
N TYR A 29 -54.00 -0.05 21.36
CA TYR A 29 -54.13 -1.49 21.52
C TYR A 29 -52.88 -2.21 21.02
N LEU A 30 -52.24 -2.96 21.90
CA LEU A 30 -50.98 -3.65 21.65
C LEU A 30 -51.19 -5.17 21.70
N ASN A 31 -50.88 -5.85 20.60
CA ASN A 31 -51.03 -7.29 20.46
C ASN A 31 -49.66 -7.98 20.31
N PRO A 32 -49.14 -8.65 21.36
CA PRO A 32 -48.04 -9.58 21.17
C PRO A 32 -48.58 -10.85 20.52
N GLY A 33 -48.12 -11.15 19.30
CA GLY A 33 -48.55 -12.33 18.55
C GLY A 33 -48.35 -13.65 19.30
N HIS A 34 -49.17 -14.65 18.98
CA HIS A 34 -49.11 -16.01 19.55
C HIS A 34 -49.32 -16.02 21.07
N GLY A 35 -48.92 -17.08 21.80
CA GLY A 35 -49.05 -17.09 23.26
C GLY A 35 -48.97 -18.44 23.96
N SER A 36 -49.18 -19.53 23.23
CA SER A 36 -49.04 -20.89 23.77
C SER A 36 -47.80 -21.56 23.20
N TRP A 37 -46.90 -22.04 24.07
CA TRP A 37 -45.62 -22.70 23.75
C TRP A 37 -45.77 -24.06 23.02
N GLY A 38 -46.57 -24.09 21.96
CA GLY A 38 -46.82 -25.25 21.11
C GLY A 38 -46.30 -25.03 19.69
N PRO A 39 -46.55 -25.99 18.77
CA PRO A 39 -46.01 -25.93 17.41
C PRO A 39 -46.38 -24.68 16.61
N ASN A 40 -47.56 -24.11 16.87
CA ASN A 40 -48.03 -22.87 16.20
C ASN A 40 -47.29 -21.61 16.67
N ASP A 41 -46.44 -21.72 17.68
CA ASP A 41 -45.60 -20.64 18.22
C ASP A 41 -44.15 -20.73 17.70
N ARG A 42 -43.96 -21.55 16.67
CA ARG A 42 -42.72 -21.69 15.88
C ARG A 42 -41.46 -21.84 16.74
N PRO A 43 -41.43 -22.85 17.62
CA PRO A 43 -40.25 -23.14 18.43
C PRO A 43 -39.04 -23.47 17.56
N MET A 44 -37.88 -22.93 17.92
CA MET A 44 -36.64 -23.18 17.18
C MET A 44 -35.47 -23.43 18.14
N ALA A 45 -34.66 -24.45 17.85
CA ALA A 45 -33.48 -24.78 18.64
C ALA A 45 -32.43 -23.65 18.60
N THR A 46 -31.74 -23.44 19.71
CA THR A 46 -30.59 -22.53 19.83
C THR A 46 -29.46 -23.26 20.55
N ILE A 47 -28.24 -22.73 20.50
CA ILE A 47 -27.09 -23.35 21.19
C ILE A 47 -27.39 -23.62 22.68
N PRO A 48 -27.88 -22.65 23.50
CA PRO A 48 -28.15 -22.90 24.92
C PRO A 48 -29.44 -23.70 25.16
N TYR A 49 -30.39 -23.67 24.22
CA TYR A 49 -31.70 -24.34 24.34
C TYR A 49 -31.98 -25.19 23.08
N PRO A 50 -31.40 -26.39 22.98
CA PRO A 50 -31.73 -27.33 21.92
C PRO A 50 -33.14 -27.90 22.11
N ASN A 51 -33.67 -28.54 21.07
CA ASN A 51 -34.96 -29.23 21.17
C ASN A 51 -34.88 -30.38 22.18
N LEU A 52 -35.84 -30.44 23.10
CA LEU A 52 -35.97 -31.52 24.06
C LEU A 52 -36.40 -32.82 23.36
N PRO A 53 -35.84 -33.99 23.69
CA PRO A 53 -36.23 -35.27 23.10
C PRO A 53 -37.72 -35.59 23.24
N GLU A 54 -38.36 -35.18 24.34
CA GLU A 54 -39.73 -35.54 24.69
C GLU A 54 -40.77 -34.74 23.90
N THR A 55 -40.46 -33.49 23.53
CA THR A 55 -41.41 -32.56 22.88
C THR A 55 -41.01 -32.20 21.45
N GLY A 56 -39.75 -32.42 21.06
CA GLY A 56 -39.20 -31.93 19.80
C GLY A 56 -39.07 -30.40 19.72
N MET A 57 -39.21 -29.70 20.85
CA MET A 57 -39.24 -28.25 21.00
C MET A 57 -38.34 -27.84 22.17
N PRO A 58 -37.82 -26.61 22.25
CA PRO A 58 -37.01 -26.17 23.39
C PRO A 58 -37.89 -25.96 24.65
N ASP A 59 -37.27 -25.84 25.82
CA ASP A 59 -37.97 -25.48 27.06
C ASP A 59 -38.48 -24.02 27.04
N THR A 60 -39.17 -23.59 28.11
CA THR A 60 -39.75 -22.24 28.20
C THR A 60 -38.75 -21.08 28.12
N CYS A 61 -37.45 -21.35 28.34
CA CYS A 61 -36.37 -20.37 28.23
C CYS A 61 -35.84 -20.27 26.78
N GLY A 62 -36.14 -21.25 25.94
CA GLY A 62 -35.78 -21.27 24.54
C GLY A 62 -36.59 -20.33 23.65
N PHE A 63 -36.28 -20.37 22.35
CA PHE A 63 -36.93 -19.49 21.39
C PHE A 63 -38.36 -19.95 21.09
N TYR A 64 -39.29 -19.06 21.38
CA TYR A 64 -40.69 -19.08 20.96
C TYR A 64 -41.06 -17.68 20.45
N GLU A 65 -41.86 -17.61 19.39
CA GLU A 65 -42.26 -16.32 18.82
C GLU A 65 -42.96 -15.46 19.90
N SER A 66 -43.87 -16.08 20.65
CA SER A 66 -44.65 -15.47 21.72
C SER A 66 -43.82 -14.86 22.85
N ASN A 67 -42.68 -15.46 23.20
CA ASN A 67 -41.77 -14.95 24.22
C ASN A 67 -41.24 -13.57 23.81
N THR A 68 -40.68 -13.51 22.61
CA THR A 68 -40.06 -12.29 22.10
C THR A 68 -41.11 -11.22 21.81
N ASN A 69 -42.25 -11.60 21.21
CA ASN A 69 -43.37 -10.69 20.93
C ASN A 69 -43.91 -10.04 22.21
N LEU A 70 -44.02 -10.81 23.30
CA LEU A 70 -44.47 -10.31 24.59
C LEU A 70 -43.49 -9.26 25.15
N TRP A 71 -42.19 -9.55 25.18
CA TRP A 71 -41.18 -8.62 25.69
C TRP A 71 -41.14 -7.31 24.90
N LYS A 72 -41.22 -7.39 23.56
CA LYS A 72 -41.28 -6.22 22.67
C LYS A 72 -42.48 -5.33 23.00
N ILE A 73 -43.68 -5.91 23.09
CA ILE A 73 -44.92 -5.16 23.31
C ILE A 73 -45.01 -4.55 24.71
N LEU A 74 -44.61 -5.30 25.74
CA LEU A 74 -44.58 -4.76 27.10
C LEU A 74 -43.65 -3.55 27.17
N ARG A 75 -42.49 -3.62 26.52
CA ARG A 75 -41.55 -2.49 26.47
C ARG A 75 -42.04 -1.33 25.61
N MET A 76 -42.68 -1.62 24.47
CA MET A 76 -43.32 -0.62 23.63
C MET A 76 -44.37 0.19 24.39
N GLY A 77 -45.26 -0.48 25.13
CA GLY A 77 -46.26 0.20 25.93
C GLY A 77 -45.63 1.10 27.00
N LYS A 78 -44.57 0.63 27.68
CA LYS A 78 -43.85 1.46 28.64
C LYS A 78 -43.20 2.69 28.02
N ALA A 79 -42.66 2.56 26.81
CA ALA A 79 -42.08 3.70 26.08
C ALA A 79 -43.17 4.72 25.68
N LEU A 80 -44.34 4.26 25.24
CA LEU A 80 -45.48 5.14 24.95
C LEU A 80 -45.98 5.88 26.20
N GLU A 81 -46.00 5.23 27.37
CA GLU A 81 -46.27 5.90 28.64
C GLU A 81 -45.27 7.02 28.93
N ASN A 82 -43.97 6.74 28.76
CA ASN A 82 -42.92 7.73 28.96
C ASN A 82 -43.03 8.92 27.97
N MET A 83 -43.62 8.69 26.80
CA MET A 83 -43.90 9.71 25.77
C MET A 83 -45.24 10.44 25.99
N GLY A 84 -45.96 10.15 27.09
CA GLY A 84 -47.13 10.87 27.55
C GLY A 84 -48.48 10.18 27.29
N VAL A 85 -48.51 8.93 26.80
CA VAL A 85 -49.77 8.17 26.71
C VAL A 85 -50.18 7.70 28.09
N LYS A 86 -51.44 7.91 28.49
CA LYS A 86 -51.93 7.43 29.79
C LYS A 86 -51.93 5.91 29.86
N HIS A 87 -51.48 5.36 30.99
CA HIS A 87 -51.45 3.92 31.23
C HIS A 87 -52.82 3.26 31.02
N GLU A 88 -53.90 3.88 31.53
CA GLU A 88 -55.27 3.39 31.37
C GLU A 88 -55.79 3.39 29.92
N ASN A 89 -55.09 4.06 29.00
CA ASN A 89 -55.42 4.08 27.58
C ASN A 89 -54.64 3.03 26.76
N ILE A 90 -53.74 2.26 27.38
CA ILE A 90 -52.96 1.20 26.71
C ILE A 90 -53.58 -0.15 27.08
N MET A 91 -54.14 -0.84 26.09
CA MET A 91 -54.69 -2.18 26.23
C MET A 91 -53.77 -3.21 25.58
N TYR A 92 -53.67 -4.38 26.22
CA TYR A 92 -52.91 -5.51 25.73
C TYR A 92 -53.83 -6.66 25.41
N SER A 93 -53.63 -7.34 24.29
CA SER A 93 -54.38 -8.57 24.04
C SER A 93 -54.04 -9.65 25.08
N ARG A 94 -52.78 -9.75 25.49
CA ARG A 94 -52.29 -10.64 26.56
C ARG A 94 -51.05 -10.06 27.22
N VAL A 95 -50.75 -10.54 28.43
CA VAL A 95 -49.56 -10.13 29.21
C VAL A 95 -48.73 -11.32 29.72
N GLN A 96 -49.09 -12.56 29.33
CA GLN A 96 -48.43 -13.80 29.74
C GLN A 96 -48.34 -14.79 28.57
N ASN A 97 -47.50 -15.83 28.73
CA ASN A 97 -47.38 -16.99 27.83
C ASN A 97 -47.70 -18.28 28.61
N GLY A 98 -48.26 -19.27 27.92
CA GLY A 98 -48.59 -20.57 28.51
C GLY A 98 -49.66 -21.35 27.76
N PRO A 99 -50.04 -22.53 28.27
CA PRO A 99 -49.39 -23.25 29.36
C PRO A 99 -48.12 -24.03 28.92
N TYR A 100 -47.26 -24.40 29.88
CA TYR A 100 -46.18 -25.39 29.69
C TYR A 100 -46.37 -26.60 30.62
N PRO A 101 -46.08 -27.84 30.17
CA PRO A 101 -45.81 -28.21 28.78
C PRO A 101 -47.06 -28.02 27.91
N TYR A 102 -46.85 -27.67 26.64
CA TYR A 102 -47.95 -27.66 25.69
C TYR A 102 -48.40 -29.10 25.42
N THR A 103 -49.70 -29.35 25.57
CA THR A 103 -50.35 -30.53 25.03
C THR A 103 -51.57 -30.07 24.24
N LYS A 104 -52.01 -30.88 23.26
CA LYS A 104 -53.21 -30.57 22.47
C LYS A 104 -54.46 -30.41 23.35
N ASP A 105 -54.46 -31.03 24.53
CA ASP A 105 -55.60 -31.10 25.45
C ASP A 105 -55.50 -30.13 26.64
N ASN A 106 -54.37 -29.42 26.83
CA ASN A 106 -54.20 -28.41 27.88
C ASN A 106 -54.68 -27.03 27.37
N TYR A 107 -56.00 -26.94 27.23
CA TYR A 107 -56.72 -25.75 26.78
C TYR A 107 -56.58 -24.60 27.77
N ASP A 108 -56.53 -23.36 27.28
CA ASP A 108 -56.53 -22.11 28.03
C ASP A 108 -57.98 -21.59 28.16
N PRO A 109 -58.75 -22.02 29.19
CA PRO A 109 -60.19 -21.78 29.27
C PRO A 109 -60.55 -20.31 29.46
N ASP A 110 -59.61 -19.53 29.99
CA ASP A 110 -59.78 -18.10 30.25
C ASP A 110 -59.18 -17.24 29.13
N GLU A 111 -58.62 -17.86 28.08
CA GLU A 111 -57.94 -17.22 26.95
C GLU A 111 -56.87 -16.21 27.41
N ILE A 112 -56.16 -16.48 28.52
CA ILE A 112 -55.20 -15.56 29.14
C ILE A 112 -53.82 -15.58 28.46
N TYR A 113 -53.48 -16.68 27.79
CA TYR A 113 -52.22 -16.89 27.10
C TYR A 113 -52.37 -16.72 25.60
N ASN A 114 -53.40 -17.30 24.97
CA ASN A 114 -53.56 -17.24 23.52
C ASN A 114 -55.02 -16.97 23.10
N ARG A 115 -55.27 -15.74 22.67
CA ARG A 115 -56.63 -15.27 22.38
C ARG A 115 -57.05 -15.53 20.94
N PRO A 116 -58.32 -15.93 20.70
CA PRO A 116 -58.86 -15.98 19.36
C PRO A 116 -58.80 -14.62 18.67
N LEU A 117 -58.32 -14.60 17.43
CA LEU A 117 -58.18 -13.36 16.65
C LEU A 117 -59.51 -12.59 16.53
N SER A 118 -60.64 -13.30 16.43
CA SER A 118 -61.97 -12.70 16.39
C SER A 118 -62.41 -12.07 17.72
N ALA A 119 -61.88 -12.52 18.86
CA ALA A 119 -62.09 -11.87 20.15
C ALA A 119 -61.29 -10.57 20.22
N ILE A 120 -60.02 -10.60 19.80
CA ILE A 120 -59.16 -9.40 19.71
C ILE A 120 -59.82 -8.33 18.82
N CYS A 121 -60.26 -8.66 17.60
CA CYS A 121 -60.88 -7.68 16.72
C CYS A 121 -62.15 -7.05 17.33
N ARG A 122 -62.98 -7.85 18.01
CA ARG A 122 -64.18 -7.34 18.69
C ARG A 122 -63.83 -6.44 19.87
N GLU A 123 -62.80 -6.77 20.64
CA GLU A 123 -62.33 -5.96 21.78
C GLU A 123 -61.76 -4.61 21.32
N VAL A 124 -60.93 -4.62 20.27
CA VAL A 124 -60.38 -3.41 19.64
C VAL A 124 -61.50 -2.46 19.22
N ASP A 125 -62.52 -2.97 18.55
CA ASP A 125 -63.66 -2.18 18.11
C ASP A 125 -64.52 -1.71 19.29
N ALA A 126 -64.78 -2.56 20.29
CA ALA A 126 -65.61 -2.23 21.45
C ALA A 126 -65.01 -1.09 22.30
N ASN A 127 -63.68 -0.96 22.33
CA ASN A 127 -62.99 -0.01 23.21
C ASN A 127 -62.58 1.32 22.54
N ASN A 128 -63.05 1.58 21.31
CA ASN A 128 -62.78 2.83 20.56
C ASN A 128 -61.29 3.19 20.48
N MET A 129 -60.48 2.21 20.08
CA MET A 129 -59.03 2.38 19.92
C MET A 129 -58.68 3.34 18.78
N ASP A 130 -57.57 4.06 18.94
CA ASP A 130 -57.02 4.98 17.93
C ASP A 130 -55.92 4.34 17.09
N ILE A 131 -55.20 3.40 17.69
CA ILE A 131 -54.14 2.64 17.04
C ILE A 131 -54.18 1.17 17.48
N PHE A 132 -53.94 0.28 16.52
CA PHE A 132 -53.67 -1.13 16.76
C PHE A 132 -52.25 -1.48 16.27
N VAL A 133 -51.46 -2.13 17.12
CA VAL A 133 -50.12 -2.63 16.76
C VAL A 133 -50.01 -4.11 17.12
N SER A 134 -49.74 -4.95 16.12
CA SER A 134 -49.39 -6.36 16.33
C SER A 134 -47.92 -6.59 16.02
N ILE A 135 -47.19 -7.27 16.91
CA ILE A 135 -45.76 -7.55 16.73
C ILE A 135 -45.51 -9.06 16.67
N HIS A 136 -44.70 -9.45 15.69
CA HIS A 136 -44.35 -10.81 15.31
C HIS A 136 -42.88 -10.92 14.88
N SER A 137 -42.43 -12.16 14.61
CA SER A 137 -41.20 -12.43 13.86
C SER A 137 -41.43 -13.45 12.76
N ASN A 138 -40.67 -13.35 11.67
CA ASN A 138 -40.91 -14.06 10.43
C ASN A 138 -40.04 -15.33 10.28
N ALA A 139 -40.38 -16.14 9.28
CA ALA A 139 -39.66 -17.36 8.94
C ALA A 139 -39.36 -17.45 7.44
N ALA A 140 -38.19 -18.00 7.10
CA ALA A 140 -37.81 -18.47 5.77
C ALA A 140 -37.42 -19.95 5.88
N SER A 141 -36.29 -20.36 5.29
CA SER A 141 -35.67 -21.66 5.62
C SER A 141 -34.65 -21.48 6.75
N ASP A 142 -34.58 -22.43 7.68
CA ASP A 142 -33.65 -22.36 8.82
C ASP A 142 -32.19 -22.36 8.36
N GLY A 143 -31.36 -21.54 9.01
CA GLY A 143 -29.96 -21.37 8.65
C GLY A 143 -29.71 -20.49 7.42
N THR A 144 -30.74 -19.93 6.79
CA THR A 144 -30.54 -18.99 5.67
C THR A 144 -30.13 -17.61 6.17
N THR A 145 -29.48 -16.83 5.31
CA THR A 145 -29.09 -15.43 5.58
C THR A 145 -30.23 -14.43 5.34
N THR A 146 -31.47 -14.92 5.20
CA THR A 146 -32.65 -14.08 4.97
C THR A 146 -33.03 -13.38 6.27
N ASN A 147 -32.92 -12.05 6.31
CA ASN A 147 -33.32 -11.27 7.47
C ASN A 147 -33.73 -9.85 7.05
N TYR A 148 -34.99 -9.47 7.31
CA TYR A 148 -35.52 -8.13 7.10
C TYR A 148 -36.89 -7.95 7.77
N PRO A 149 -37.31 -6.71 8.10
CA PRO A 149 -38.65 -6.46 8.59
C PRO A 149 -39.72 -6.44 7.48
N LEU A 150 -40.96 -6.77 7.84
CA LEU A 150 -42.15 -6.65 7.00
C LEU A 150 -43.28 -5.99 7.80
N PHE A 151 -43.84 -4.91 7.24
CA PHE A 151 -44.99 -4.21 7.82
C PHE A 151 -46.22 -4.45 6.95
N LEU A 152 -47.30 -4.92 7.58
CA LEU A 152 -48.56 -5.28 6.95
C LEU A 152 -49.69 -4.43 7.50
N TYR A 153 -50.37 -3.68 6.63
CA TYR A 153 -51.62 -2.98 6.98
C TYR A 153 -52.81 -3.65 6.28
N ARG A 154 -54.02 -3.47 6.81
CA ARG A 154 -55.23 -4.03 6.19
C ARG A 154 -55.52 -3.31 4.87
N GLY A 155 -55.49 -4.01 3.75
CA GLY A 155 -55.82 -3.46 2.44
C GLY A 155 -54.93 -3.95 1.30
N SER A 156 -54.85 -3.16 0.24
CA SER A 156 -54.04 -3.42 -0.94
C SER A 156 -52.76 -2.59 -0.94
N ASP A 157 -51.75 -3.01 -1.69
CA ASP A 157 -50.51 -2.24 -1.89
C ASP A 157 -50.78 -0.88 -2.55
N GLY A 158 -49.95 0.11 -2.21
CA GLY A 158 -49.93 1.42 -2.87
C GLY A 158 -50.54 2.57 -2.05
N GLU A 159 -50.44 3.77 -2.60
CA GLU A 159 -51.03 4.98 -2.01
C GLU A 159 -52.55 4.86 -1.96
N ASN A 160 -53.17 5.18 -0.82
CA ASN A 160 -54.61 5.01 -0.54
C ASN A 160 -55.10 3.55 -0.63
N GLY A 161 -54.20 2.56 -0.58
CA GLY A 161 -54.56 1.14 -0.58
C GLY A 161 -55.03 0.62 0.78
N ASP A 162 -54.85 1.39 1.85
CA ASP A 162 -55.27 1.05 3.20
C ASP A 162 -56.81 1.08 3.35
N SER A 163 -57.38 -0.03 3.81
CA SER A 163 -58.81 -0.14 4.10
C SER A 163 -59.22 0.58 5.38
N VAL A 164 -58.25 1.03 6.18
CA VAL A 164 -58.45 1.96 7.29
C VAL A 164 -57.44 3.09 7.14
N ALA A 165 -57.94 4.30 6.86
CA ALA A 165 -57.14 5.48 6.58
C ALA A 165 -56.07 5.72 7.66
N GLY A 166 -54.83 5.96 7.20
CA GLY A 166 -53.69 6.29 8.03
C GLY A 166 -52.78 5.09 8.36
N SER A 167 -53.25 3.86 8.18
CA SER A 167 -52.52 2.63 8.53
C SER A 167 -51.21 2.50 7.76
N ARG A 168 -51.22 2.79 6.45
CA ARG A 168 -49.99 2.76 5.62
C ARG A 168 -48.98 3.82 6.05
N ASN A 169 -49.45 5.05 6.31
CA ASN A 169 -48.58 6.15 6.72
C ASN A 169 -47.94 5.88 8.09
N MET A 170 -48.64 5.18 8.97
CA MET A 170 -48.12 4.75 10.26
C MET A 170 -47.02 3.68 10.10
N CYS A 171 -47.19 2.70 9.20
CA CYS A 171 -46.11 1.78 8.84
C CYS A 171 -44.85 2.52 8.37
N LEU A 172 -45.02 3.49 7.46
CA LEU A 172 -43.90 4.28 6.90
C LEU A 172 -43.20 5.13 7.97
N SER A 173 -43.96 5.75 8.88
CA SER A 173 -43.42 6.50 10.03
C SER A 173 -42.60 5.59 10.96
N THR A 174 -42.96 4.31 11.04
CA THR A 174 -42.32 3.35 11.93
C THR A 174 -41.12 2.64 11.32
N TRP A 175 -41.07 2.52 9.98
CA TRP A 175 -39.99 1.84 9.27
C TRP A 175 -38.60 2.35 9.65
N GLY A 176 -38.35 3.66 9.49
CA GLY A 176 -37.04 4.26 9.72
C GLY A 176 -36.50 4.08 11.15
N PRO A 177 -37.30 4.39 12.18
CA PRO A 177 -36.94 4.13 13.58
C PRO A 177 -36.75 2.65 13.92
N HIS A 178 -37.57 1.74 13.38
CA HIS A 178 -37.48 0.30 13.63
C HIS A 178 -36.21 -0.33 13.03
N TYR A 179 -35.89 0.05 11.79
CA TYR A 179 -34.81 -0.53 11.00
C TYR A 179 -33.47 -0.43 11.74
N MET A 180 -32.77 -1.55 11.92
CA MET A 180 -31.52 -1.65 12.67
C MET A 180 -30.56 -2.58 11.92
N ASP A 181 -29.64 -1.99 11.18
CA ASP A 181 -28.61 -2.66 10.37
C ASP A 181 -27.22 -2.60 11.03
N GLU A 182 -27.10 -1.89 12.16
CA GLU A 182 -25.84 -1.70 12.87
C GLU A 182 -25.34 -2.99 13.56
N LEU A 183 -26.26 -3.77 14.15
CA LEU A 183 -25.98 -5.03 14.83
C LEU A 183 -26.66 -6.26 14.22
N ASP A 184 -27.75 -6.07 13.46
CA ASP A 184 -28.52 -7.16 12.86
C ASP A 184 -28.52 -7.05 11.33
N PRO A 185 -27.71 -7.84 10.61
CA PRO A 185 -27.58 -7.76 9.16
C PRO A 185 -28.91 -7.92 8.42
N GLN A 186 -29.12 -7.10 7.37
CA GLN A 186 -30.36 -7.01 6.60
C GLN A 186 -30.13 -7.44 5.14
N SER A 187 -31.01 -8.28 4.58
CA SER A 187 -30.69 -9.02 3.35
C SER A 187 -31.30 -8.47 2.04
N TYR A 188 -32.35 -7.64 2.07
CA TYR A 188 -33.03 -7.15 0.83
C TYR A 188 -33.50 -5.70 0.83
N TYR A 189 -33.86 -5.16 2.00
CA TYR A 189 -34.42 -3.82 2.13
C TYR A 189 -33.39 -2.88 2.74
N SER A 190 -33.70 -1.59 2.83
CA SER A 190 -32.83 -0.60 3.49
C SER A 190 -33.67 0.39 4.30
N ARG A 191 -33.02 1.23 5.11
CA ARG A 191 -33.70 2.28 5.88
C ARG A 191 -34.52 3.23 4.99
N THR A 192 -34.16 3.39 3.72
CA THR A 192 -34.86 4.23 2.73
C THR A 192 -35.69 3.44 1.70
N SER A 193 -35.55 2.12 1.63
CA SER A 193 -36.30 1.23 0.75
C SER A 193 -37.12 0.25 1.58
N SER A 194 -38.39 0.59 1.82
CA SER A 194 -39.24 -0.09 2.80
C SER A 194 -40.03 -1.29 2.26
N ASN A 195 -40.24 -2.31 3.11
CA ASN A 195 -41.17 -3.40 2.87
C ASN A 195 -42.50 -3.19 3.60
N VAL A 196 -43.29 -2.22 3.12
CA VAL A 196 -44.62 -1.89 3.65
C VAL A 196 -45.67 -2.35 2.65
N ARG A 197 -46.55 -3.26 3.07
CA ARG A 197 -47.45 -4.00 2.18
C ARG A 197 -48.89 -4.01 2.70
N GLY A 198 -49.86 -3.99 1.78
CA GLY A 198 -51.24 -4.30 2.09
C GLY A 198 -51.42 -5.81 2.20
N ASP A 199 -52.06 -6.30 3.27
CA ASP A 199 -52.19 -7.72 3.54
C ASP A 199 -52.93 -8.49 2.42
N ILE A 200 -53.94 -7.89 1.78
CA ILE A 200 -54.68 -8.51 0.67
C ILE A 200 -53.77 -8.69 -0.55
N SER A 201 -52.97 -7.69 -0.88
CA SER A 201 -52.04 -7.76 -2.01
C SER A 201 -50.89 -8.72 -1.74
N PHE A 202 -50.36 -8.74 -0.51
CA PHE A 202 -49.26 -9.61 -0.14
C PHE A 202 -49.65 -11.10 -0.19
N TYR A 203 -50.83 -11.46 0.32
CA TYR A 203 -51.29 -12.85 0.37
C TYR A 203 -52.20 -13.27 -0.80
N GLY A 204 -52.56 -12.35 -1.70
CA GLY A 204 -53.34 -12.62 -2.92
C GLY A 204 -54.79 -13.06 -2.68
N SER A 205 -55.30 -12.95 -1.45
CA SER A 205 -56.66 -13.37 -1.07
C SER A 205 -57.18 -12.55 0.12
N SER A 206 -58.47 -12.69 0.45
CA SER A 206 -59.06 -11.97 1.60
C SER A 206 -60.27 -12.71 2.18
N TYR A 207 -60.57 -12.42 3.45
CA TYR A 207 -61.69 -12.93 4.22
C TYR A 207 -62.42 -11.79 4.93
N THR A 208 -63.59 -12.05 5.53
CA THR A 208 -64.36 -11.06 6.28
C THR A 208 -64.48 -11.39 7.77
N THR A 209 -64.62 -10.37 8.62
CA THR A 209 -64.99 -10.51 10.04
C THR A 209 -66.01 -9.44 10.39
N THR A 210 -67.07 -9.81 11.10
CA THR A 210 -68.12 -8.90 11.55
C THR A 210 -67.95 -8.62 13.04
N THR A 211 -67.90 -7.35 13.41
CA THR A 211 -67.86 -6.87 14.80
C THR A 211 -69.07 -5.96 15.07
N SER A 212 -69.15 -5.37 16.26
CA SER A 212 -70.16 -4.35 16.61
C SER A 212 -70.08 -3.09 15.75
N LYS A 213 -68.96 -2.85 15.03
CA LYS A 213 -68.72 -1.66 14.20
C LYS A 213 -68.85 -1.89 12.70
N GLY A 214 -69.05 -3.13 12.25
CA GLY A 214 -69.28 -3.45 10.85
C GLY A 214 -68.60 -4.74 10.39
N THR A 215 -68.59 -4.96 9.08
CA THR A 215 -67.93 -6.10 8.43
C THR A 215 -66.67 -5.64 7.73
N PHE A 216 -65.52 -6.18 8.12
CA PHE A 216 -64.21 -5.77 7.64
C PHE A 216 -63.58 -6.86 6.76
N ARG A 217 -63.07 -6.47 5.59
CA ARG A 217 -62.33 -7.33 4.65
C ARG A 217 -60.82 -7.16 4.84
N GLY A 218 -60.09 -8.27 4.88
CA GLY A 218 -58.63 -8.36 5.00
C GLY A 218 -58.15 -9.82 4.96
N TYR A 219 -56.86 -10.07 4.81
CA TYR A 219 -56.31 -11.42 4.90
C TYR A 219 -55.98 -11.80 6.35
N LEU A 220 -55.23 -10.94 7.05
CA LEU A 220 -54.74 -11.23 8.38
C LEU A 220 -55.86 -11.13 9.40
N GLY A 221 -56.10 -12.24 10.10
CA GLY A 221 -57.22 -12.37 11.03
C GLY A 221 -57.31 -11.25 12.05
N VAL A 222 -56.15 -10.83 12.57
CA VAL A 222 -56.02 -9.85 13.65
C VAL A 222 -56.28 -8.40 13.20
N LEU A 223 -56.12 -8.08 11.92
CA LEU A 223 -56.29 -6.71 11.39
C LEU A 223 -57.74 -6.41 10.95
N ARG A 224 -58.64 -7.40 10.93
CA ARG A 224 -60.02 -7.28 10.42
C ARG A 224 -60.98 -6.55 11.39
N HIS A 225 -60.61 -5.34 11.78
CA HIS A 225 -61.37 -4.39 12.61
C HIS A 225 -61.31 -2.96 12.02
N GLY A 226 -62.02 -2.01 12.63
CA GLY A 226 -62.15 -0.62 12.14
C GLY A 226 -61.02 0.33 12.53
N THR A 227 -60.15 -0.06 13.47
CA THR A 227 -59.05 0.77 14.00
C THR A 227 -57.84 0.86 13.06
N PRO A 228 -57.25 2.05 12.83
CA PRO A 228 -56.01 2.21 12.07
C PRO A 228 -54.84 1.47 12.74
N GLY A 229 -53.95 0.87 11.97
CA GLY A 229 -52.87 0.09 12.57
C GLY A 229 -52.17 -0.87 11.63
N PHE A 230 -51.26 -1.65 12.19
CA PHE A 230 -50.43 -2.57 11.42
C PHE A 230 -49.99 -3.79 12.22
N LEU A 231 -49.61 -4.83 11.48
CA LEU A 231 -48.84 -5.97 11.96
C LEU A 231 -47.40 -5.80 11.48
N MET A 232 -46.43 -6.01 12.36
CA MET A 232 -45.01 -5.94 12.07
C MET A 232 -44.36 -7.29 12.35
N GLU A 233 -43.70 -7.82 11.33
CA GLU A 233 -42.74 -8.91 11.42
C GLU A 233 -41.34 -8.28 11.53
N GLY A 234 -40.72 -8.29 12.71
CA GLY A 234 -39.54 -7.46 12.98
C GLY A 234 -38.23 -7.98 12.39
N TYR A 235 -38.03 -9.30 12.39
CA TYR A 235 -36.84 -10.00 11.90
C TYR A 235 -37.20 -11.45 11.54
N PHE A 236 -36.28 -12.20 10.94
CA PHE A 236 -36.47 -13.61 10.65
C PHE A 236 -35.85 -14.52 11.73
N HIS A 237 -36.64 -15.28 12.47
CA HIS A 237 -36.14 -16.21 13.49
C HIS A 237 -35.48 -17.47 12.91
N THR A 238 -35.55 -17.67 11.60
CA THR A 238 -34.75 -18.67 10.86
C THR A 238 -33.34 -18.18 10.53
N TYR A 239 -33.08 -16.87 10.64
CA TYR A 239 -31.72 -16.35 10.68
C TYR A 239 -31.17 -16.53 12.09
N GLN A 240 -30.28 -17.51 12.22
CA GLN A 240 -29.89 -18.06 13.51
C GLN A 240 -29.24 -17.01 14.45
N PRO A 241 -28.38 -16.07 13.99
CA PRO A 241 -27.87 -15.00 14.83
C PRO A 241 -28.97 -14.08 15.41
N ALA A 242 -29.96 -13.68 14.60
CA ALA A 242 -31.09 -12.86 15.08
C ALA A 242 -31.93 -13.60 16.12
N ARG A 243 -32.12 -14.92 15.95
CA ARG A 243 -32.79 -15.77 16.94
C ARG A 243 -32.04 -15.79 18.28
N HIS A 244 -30.71 -15.90 18.28
CA HIS A 244 -29.91 -15.88 19.51
C HIS A 244 -29.96 -14.51 20.20
N ARG A 245 -29.90 -13.41 19.44
CA ARG A 245 -30.13 -12.05 19.97
C ARG A 245 -31.51 -11.92 20.61
N ALA A 246 -32.53 -12.50 20.00
CA ALA A 246 -33.90 -12.42 20.51
C ALA A 246 -34.17 -13.25 21.78
N LEU A 247 -33.24 -14.10 22.22
CA LEU A 247 -33.30 -14.70 23.56
C LEU A 247 -33.08 -13.65 24.67
N ASN A 248 -32.42 -12.54 24.35
CA ASN A 248 -32.18 -11.45 25.28
C ASN A 248 -33.40 -10.50 25.34
N LYS A 249 -33.98 -10.33 26.54
CA LYS A 249 -35.16 -9.50 26.76
C LYS A 249 -34.93 -8.02 26.45
N ASP A 250 -33.72 -7.51 26.71
CA ASP A 250 -33.38 -6.12 26.49
C ASP A 250 -33.20 -5.83 24.98
N TYR A 251 -32.65 -6.78 24.22
CA TYR A 251 -32.65 -6.75 22.74
C TYR A 251 -34.07 -6.59 22.18
N CYS A 252 -34.99 -7.48 22.61
CA CYS A 252 -36.40 -7.40 22.24
C CYS A 252 -37.06 -6.10 22.71
N GLY A 253 -36.73 -5.64 23.91
CA GLY A 253 -37.21 -4.37 24.45
C GLY A 253 -36.85 -3.17 23.58
N GLN A 254 -35.62 -3.14 23.05
CA GLN A 254 -35.16 -2.09 22.16
C GLN A 254 -35.93 -2.06 20.83
N GLU A 255 -36.34 -3.21 20.29
CA GLU A 255 -37.26 -3.26 19.13
C GLU A 255 -38.60 -2.59 19.46
N GLY A 256 -39.19 -2.92 20.61
CA GLY A 256 -40.42 -2.28 21.09
C GLY A 256 -40.30 -0.76 21.25
N ILE A 257 -39.19 -0.27 21.80
CA ILE A 257 -38.91 1.17 21.94
C ILE A 257 -38.81 1.85 20.56
N ARG A 258 -38.08 1.25 19.62
CA ARG A 258 -37.95 1.78 18.26
C ARG A 258 -39.31 1.85 17.55
N THR A 259 -40.17 0.85 17.74
CA THR A 259 -41.55 0.87 17.24
C THR A 259 -42.39 1.97 17.91
N ALA A 260 -42.26 2.17 19.23
CA ALA A 260 -42.93 3.27 19.94
C ALA A 260 -42.53 4.65 19.39
N ARG A 261 -41.24 4.87 19.07
CA ARG A 261 -40.76 6.12 18.45
C ARG A 261 -41.43 6.39 17.10
N GLY A 262 -41.61 5.34 16.29
CA GLY A 262 -42.34 5.42 15.02
C GLY A 262 -43.79 5.84 15.15
N VAL A 263 -44.49 5.26 16.13
CA VAL A 263 -45.86 5.61 16.51
C VAL A 263 -45.93 7.03 17.06
N ALA A 264 -45.02 7.39 17.95
CA ALA A 264 -44.93 8.74 18.52
C ALA A 264 -44.72 9.80 17.44
N ALA A 265 -43.84 9.54 16.47
CA ALA A 265 -43.61 10.43 15.33
C ALA A 265 -44.88 10.60 14.47
N TYR A 266 -45.64 9.54 14.23
CA TYR A 266 -46.89 9.60 13.47
C TYR A 266 -47.94 10.51 14.12
N PHE A 267 -48.06 10.44 15.46
CA PHE A 267 -49.02 11.25 16.22
C PHE A 267 -48.46 12.61 16.68
N GLY A 268 -47.19 12.92 16.39
CA GLY A 268 -46.55 14.14 16.87
C GLY A 268 -46.37 14.21 18.39
N LEU A 269 -46.20 13.05 19.06
CA LEU A 269 -45.96 12.99 20.50
C LEU A 269 -44.56 13.52 20.84
N LYS A 270 -44.34 13.89 22.11
CA LYS A 270 -43.01 14.25 22.59
C LYS A 270 -42.14 13.00 22.67
N GLY A 271 -40.95 13.06 22.08
CA GLY A 271 -39.93 12.02 22.24
C GLY A 271 -39.34 12.00 23.65
N GLU A 272 -38.60 10.94 23.97
CA GLU A 272 -37.86 10.83 25.23
C GLU A 272 -36.77 11.91 25.34
N THR A 273 -36.49 12.40 26.55
CA THR A 273 -35.40 13.38 26.78
C THR A 273 -34.04 12.72 26.95
N THR A 274 -34.01 11.40 27.13
CA THR A 274 -32.81 10.57 27.27
C THR A 274 -32.59 9.67 26.04
N GLY A 275 -31.38 9.17 25.89
CA GLY A 275 -30.99 8.21 24.85
C GLY A 275 -30.57 6.85 25.40
N TYR A 276 -30.08 6.00 24.49
CA TYR A 276 -29.71 4.61 24.75
C TYR A 276 -28.37 4.27 24.10
N ILE A 277 -27.64 3.33 24.69
CA ILE A 277 -26.53 2.64 24.02
C ILE A 277 -26.86 1.14 23.98
N MET A 278 -26.69 0.50 22.84
CA MET A 278 -26.86 -0.93 22.66
C MET A 278 -25.68 -1.52 21.90
N GLY A 279 -25.22 -2.71 22.23
CA GLY A 279 -24.07 -3.27 21.53
C GLY A 279 -23.89 -4.77 21.70
N THR A 280 -22.77 -5.25 21.16
CA THR A 280 -22.30 -6.63 21.29
C THR A 280 -20.86 -6.69 21.80
N VAL A 281 -20.54 -7.73 22.58
CA VAL A 281 -19.17 -8.10 22.96
C VAL A 281 -18.81 -9.43 22.31
N LYS A 282 -17.75 -9.47 21.52
CA LYS A 282 -17.32 -10.66 20.77
C LYS A 282 -15.80 -10.89 20.86
N ASP A 283 -15.38 -12.10 20.55
CA ASP A 283 -13.98 -12.48 20.44
C ASP A 283 -13.33 -11.71 19.27
N LEU A 284 -12.08 -11.31 19.45
CA LEU A 284 -11.32 -10.59 18.41
C LEU A 284 -10.88 -11.53 17.27
N HIS A 285 -10.66 -12.82 17.54
CA HIS A 285 -10.04 -13.76 16.58
C HIS A 285 -10.91 -14.97 16.27
N GLU A 286 -11.65 -15.48 17.25
CA GLU A 286 -12.40 -16.72 17.11
C GLU A 286 -13.71 -16.50 16.34
N LYS A 287 -13.86 -17.20 15.22
CA LYS A 287 -15.14 -17.28 14.49
C LYS A 287 -16.02 -18.36 15.11
N ILE A 288 -17.33 -18.13 15.20
CA ILE A 288 -18.25 -19.14 15.72
C ILE A 288 -18.51 -20.23 14.68
N VAL A 289 -18.25 -21.50 15.03
CA VAL A 289 -18.57 -22.66 14.19
C VAL A 289 -19.56 -23.57 14.93
N ASN A 290 -20.82 -23.58 14.49
CA ASN A 290 -21.86 -24.44 15.06
C ASN A 290 -23.00 -24.68 14.07
N SER A 291 -23.56 -25.89 14.04
CA SER A 291 -24.68 -26.27 13.16
C SER A 291 -25.99 -25.52 13.45
N LEU A 292 -26.11 -24.87 14.61
CA LEU A 292 -27.23 -24.02 15.00
C LEU A 292 -26.91 -22.52 14.88
N PHE A 293 -25.77 -22.13 14.29
CA PHE A 293 -25.36 -20.73 14.15
C PHE A 293 -24.66 -20.44 12.81
N HIS A 294 -25.44 -20.37 11.73
CA HIS A 294 -24.99 -19.93 10.41
C HIS A 294 -25.22 -18.42 10.26
N TYR A 295 -24.15 -17.69 9.95
CA TYR A 295 -24.16 -16.23 9.84
C TYR A 295 -24.06 -15.74 8.38
N ALA A 296 -24.37 -14.47 8.18
CA ALA A 296 -24.14 -13.81 6.89
C ALA A 296 -22.63 -13.50 6.76
N PRO A 297 -21.98 -13.82 5.63
CA PRO A 297 -20.52 -13.65 5.52
C PRO A 297 -20.11 -12.19 5.69
N ASN A 298 -18.88 -11.96 6.18
CA ASN A 298 -18.29 -10.63 6.37
C ASN A 298 -19.16 -9.71 7.25
N THR A 299 -19.94 -10.28 8.16
CA THR A 299 -20.70 -9.51 9.14
C THR A 299 -20.09 -9.73 10.52
N ASN A 300 -20.42 -8.84 11.45
CA ASN A 300 -20.02 -8.99 12.84
C ASN A 300 -20.51 -10.33 13.45
N ASP A 301 -21.49 -11.00 12.85
CA ASP A 301 -22.01 -12.30 13.29
C ASP A 301 -21.06 -13.47 13.09
N GLN A 302 -19.94 -13.27 12.39
CA GLN A 302 -18.90 -14.29 12.27
C GLN A 302 -18.14 -14.52 13.58
N TRP A 303 -17.98 -13.49 14.41
CA TRP A 303 -17.17 -13.56 15.63
C TRP A 303 -17.93 -14.23 16.78
N LEU A 304 -17.23 -15.03 17.59
CA LEU A 304 -17.78 -15.72 18.74
C LEU A 304 -18.28 -14.71 19.79
N PRO A 305 -19.57 -14.73 20.19
CA PRO A 305 -20.06 -13.88 21.27
C PRO A 305 -19.48 -14.28 22.64
N ILE A 306 -19.05 -13.31 23.43
CA ILE A 306 -18.42 -13.56 24.73
C ILE A 306 -19.50 -13.64 25.82
N ASN A 307 -19.86 -14.87 26.19
CA ASN A 307 -20.79 -15.17 27.26
C ASN A 307 -20.25 -14.70 28.63
N GLY A 308 -21.09 -14.02 29.42
CA GLY A 308 -20.73 -13.59 30.78
C GLY A 308 -19.77 -12.40 30.87
N ALA A 309 -19.55 -11.67 29.76
CA ALA A 309 -18.78 -10.43 29.79
C ALA A 309 -19.45 -9.35 30.66
N LYS A 310 -18.67 -8.46 31.26
CA LYS A 310 -19.14 -7.27 31.98
C LYS A 310 -18.74 -6.01 31.21
N VAL A 311 -19.73 -5.19 30.86
CA VAL A 311 -19.53 -3.91 30.18
C VAL A 311 -19.77 -2.77 31.15
N THR A 312 -18.83 -1.83 31.25
CA THR A 312 -18.92 -0.64 32.08
C THR A 312 -19.00 0.60 31.19
N LEU A 313 -19.99 1.45 31.43
CA LEU A 313 -20.20 2.72 30.76
C LEU A 313 -19.57 3.86 31.58
N TYR A 314 -18.80 4.71 30.91
CA TYR A 314 -18.13 5.86 31.50
C TYR A 314 -18.62 7.16 30.89
N LYS A 315 -18.70 8.21 31.72
CA LYS A 315 -18.84 9.61 31.29
C LYS A 315 -17.60 10.37 31.77
N GLY A 316 -16.70 10.69 30.84
CA GLY A 316 -15.32 11.07 31.20
C GLY A 316 -14.61 9.91 31.90
N SER A 317 -14.01 10.15 33.07
CA SER A 317 -13.35 9.11 33.88
C SER A 317 -14.28 8.42 34.88
N THR A 318 -15.55 8.81 34.97
CA THR A 318 -16.48 8.28 35.99
C THR A 318 -17.31 7.14 35.41
N ALA A 319 -17.24 5.96 36.05
CA ALA A 319 -18.15 4.84 35.75
C ALA A 319 -19.57 5.21 36.18
N VAL A 320 -20.52 5.18 35.25
CA VAL A 320 -21.91 5.59 35.49
C VAL A 320 -22.89 4.42 35.51
N LYS A 321 -22.64 3.35 34.76
CA LYS A 321 -23.47 2.13 34.73
C LYS A 321 -22.62 0.90 34.37
N THR A 322 -23.09 -0.29 34.74
CA THR A 322 -22.53 -1.58 34.34
C THR A 322 -23.64 -2.49 33.82
N TYR A 323 -23.30 -3.38 32.88
CA TYR A 323 -24.19 -4.39 32.31
C TYR A 323 -23.47 -5.75 32.30
N ASP A 324 -24.15 -6.79 32.79
CA ASP A 324 -23.67 -8.17 32.75
C ASP A 324 -24.29 -8.88 31.54
N VAL A 325 -23.45 -9.24 30.57
CA VAL A 325 -23.83 -9.95 29.35
C VAL A 325 -24.26 -11.36 29.70
N ASP A 326 -25.37 -11.81 29.09
CA ASP A 326 -25.90 -13.15 29.33
C ASP A 326 -25.00 -14.26 28.76
N THR A 327 -25.43 -15.52 28.91
CA THR A 327 -24.73 -16.70 28.40
C THR A 327 -25.46 -17.34 27.22
N LEU A 328 -26.18 -16.54 26.43
CA LEU A 328 -27.10 -17.02 25.40
C LEU A 328 -26.52 -16.92 23.98
N TYR A 329 -25.19 -16.80 23.86
CA TYR A 329 -24.47 -16.74 22.58
C TYR A 329 -24.93 -15.57 21.69
N ASN A 330 -25.15 -14.39 22.29
CA ASN A 330 -25.54 -13.17 21.58
C ASN A 330 -24.61 -11.97 21.84
N GLY A 331 -23.93 -11.93 23.00
CA GLY A 331 -23.02 -10.86 23.39
C GLY A 331 -23.68 -9.51 23.72
N ILE A 332 -25.01 -9.45 23.85
CA ILE A 332 -25.80 -8.21 23.90
C ILE A 332 -25.62 -7.47 25.23
N PHE A 333 -25.50 -6.15 25.15
CA PHE A 333 -25.67 -5.23 26.27
C PHE A 333 -26.52 -4.02 25.89
N VAL A 334 -27.23 -3.45 26.88
CA VAL A 334 -28.06 -2.25 26.71
C VAL A 334 -27.94 -1.32 27.92
N PHE A 335 -27.68 -0.04 27.66
CA PHE A 335 -27.75 1.04 28.65
C PHE A 335 -28.90 1.98 28.29
N GLU A 336 -29.89 2.07 29.17
CA GLU A 336 -31.08 2.90 28.98
C GLU A 336 -31.02 4.21 29.78
N ASN A 337 -31.93 5.15 29.49
CA ASN A 337 -32.12 6.39 30.25
C ASN A 337 -30.81 7.19 30.43
N LEU A 338 -30.08 7.41 29.33
CA LEU A 338 -28.81 8.13 29.31
C LEU A 338 -29.03 9.59 28.95
N GLU A 339 -28.45 10.50 29.72
CA GLU A 339 -28.40 11.92 29.34
C GLU A 339 -27.63 12.10 28.03
N PRO A 340 -28.07 12.98 27.10
CA PRO A 340 -27.32 13.29 25.90
C PRO A 340 -25.87 13.72 26.20
N GLY A 341 -24.92 13.27 25.38
CA GLY A 341 -23.50 13.57 25.56
C GLY A 341 -22.60 12.41 25.13
N THR A 342 -21.30 12.56 25.40
CA THR A 342 -20.26 11.60 25.00
C THR A 342 -19.95 10.61 26.13
N TYR A 343 -19.84 9.34 25.78
CA TYR A 343 -19.54 8.23 26.68
C TYR A 343 -18.48 7.30 26.11
N THR A 344 -17.81 6.54 26.95
CA THR A 344 -16.92 5.44 26.55
C THR A 344 -17.33 4.13 27.22
N LEU A 345 -16.95 3.01 26.63
CA LEU A 345 -17.27 1.66 27.11
C LEU A 345 -15.99 0.90 27.45
N ARG A 346 -16.04 0.06 28.49
CA ARG A 346 -14.99 -0.91 28.83
C ARG A 346 -15.61 -2.27 29.10
N ALA A 347 -15.25 -3.26 28.28
CA ALA A 347 -15.65 -4.65 28.46
C ALA A 347 -14.54 -5.46 29.15
N THR A 348 -14.94 -6.39 30.00
CA THR A 348 -14.06 -7.35 30.68
C THR A 348 -14.73 -8.73 30.68
N ALA A 349 -13.95 -9.79 30.57
CA ALA A 349 -14.45 -11.16 30.68
C ALA A 349 -13.36 -12.09 31.24
N SER A 350 -13.77 -13.15 31.94
CA SER A 350 -12.82 -14.14 32.43
C SER A 350 -12.15 -14.87 31.27
N GLY A 351 -10.83 -15.01 31.32
CA GLY A 351 -10.05 -15.63 30.23
C GLY A 351 -9.74 -14.69 29.05
N TYR A 352 -10.08 -13.39 29.15
CA TYR A 352 -9.82 -12.39 28.12
C TYR A 352 -8.88 -11.29 28.61
N LYS A 353 -8.16 -10.66 27.68
CA LYS A 353 -7.36 -9.46 27.94
C LYS A 353 -8.28 -8.25 28.15
N GLU A 354 -7.75 -7.20 28.77
CA GLU A 354 -8.48 -5.93 28.91
C GLU A 354 -8.80 -5.36 27.53
N GLN A 355 -10.00 -4.78 27.38
CA GLN A 355 -10.40 -4.16 26.11
C GLN A 355 -9.36 -3.14 25.64
N GLY A 356 -8.97 -3.22 24.37
CA GLY A 356 -7.92 -2.38 23.78
C GLY A 356 -6.51 -2.96 23.91
N THR A 357 -6.30 -3.99 24.73
CA THR A 357 -5.04 -4.73 24.81
C THR A 357 -5.10 -5.98 23.94
N TYR A 358 -4.19 -6.10 22.97
CA TYR A 358 -4.10 -7.22 22.04
C TYR A 358 -2.66 -7.42 21.58
N THR A 359 -2.40 -8.52 20.87
CA THR A 359 -1.06 -8.85 20.38
C THR A 359 -0.81 -8.16 19.03
N GLU A 360 -0.20 -6.96 19.05
CA GLU A 360 -0.06 -6.12 17.83
C GLU A 360 0.71 -6.78 16.69
N SER A 361 1.74 -7.56 16.99
CA SER A 361 2.60 -8.19 15.97
C SER A 361 1.89 -9.28 15.16
N THR A 362 0.65 -9.63 15.50
CA THR A 362 -0.04 -10.82 15.00
C THR A 362 -1.38 -10.52 14.38
N VAL A 363 -1.71 -9.24 14.19
CA VAL A 363 -2.98 -8.80 13.61
C VAL A 363 -2.78 -7.85 12.44
N ASN A 364 -3.59 -8.04 11.39
CA ASN A 364 -3.63 -7.15 10.23
C ASN A 364 -4.31 -5.81 10.58
N ASP A 365 -4.33 -4.87 9.64
CA ASP A 365 -4.91 -3.54 9.87
C ASP A 365 -6.43 -3.57 10.11
N GLU A 366 -7.15 -4.56 9.55
CA GLU A 366 -8.60 -4.73 9.80
C GLU A 366 -8.88 -4.97 11.29
N TYR A 367 -8.14 -5.87 11.95
CA TYR A 367 -8.32 -6.12 13.38
C TYR A 367 -7.92 -4.91 14.24
N LYS A 368 -6.87 -4.16 13.83
CA LYS A 368 -6.51 -2.92 14.51
C LYS A 368 -7.64 -1.90 14.46
N ASP A 369 -8.31 -1.79 13.31
CA ASP A 369 -9.48 -0.92 13.13
C ASP A 369 -10.68 -1.37 13.98
N LEU A 370 -10.91 -2.69 14.10
CA LEU A 370 -11.95 -3.24 14.99
C LEU A 370 -11.67 -2.85 16.46
N VAL A 371 -10.42 -3.01 16.92
CA VAL A 371 -10.02 -2.63 18.28
C VAL A 371 -10.14 -1.11 18.48
N ALA A 372 -9.64 -0.30 17.55
CA ALA A 372 -9.73 1.14 17.64
C ALA A 372 -11.18 1.63 17.70
N THR A 373 -12.06 1.07 16.86
CA THR A 373 -13.50 1.38 16.85
C THR A 373 -14.17 0.96 18.16
N SER A 374 -13.75 -0.17 18.75
CA SER A 374 -14.28 -0.62 20.05
C SER A 374 -13.95 0.33 21.19
N MET A 375 -12.84 1.08 21.08
CA MET A 375 -12.33 1.99 22.11
C MET A 375 -12.79 3.43 21.92
N GLY A 376 -13.51 3.72 20.84
CA GLY A 376 -13.95 5.07 20.48
C GLY A 376 -15.04 5.65 21.38
N ASP A 377 -15.29 6.94 21.17
CA ASP A 377 -16.34 7.70 21.85
C ASP A 377 -17.73 7.40 21.26
N TYR A 378 -18.72 7.21 22.13
CA TYR A 378 -20.12 7.00 21.77
C TYR A 378 -20.95 8.23 22.14
N THR A 379 -21.50 8.89 21.11
CA THR A 379 -22.39 10.04 21.31
C THR A 379 -23.82 9.57 21.50
N VAL A 380 -24.40 9.88 22.66
CA VAL A 380 -25.81 9.63 22.99
C VAL A 380 -26.63 10.86 22.65
N THR A 381 -27.72 10.63 21.92
CA THR A 381 -28.74 11.65 21.61
C THR A 381 -30.09 11.26 22.21
N ALA A 382 -30.89 12.26 22.59
CA ALA A 382 -32.23 12.04 23.13
C ALA A 382 -33.11 11.32 22.10
N ASN A 383 -33.99 10.43 22.57
CA ASN A 383 -34.95 9.68 21.75
C ASN A 383 -34.31 8.84 20.63
N ALA A 384 -33.07 8.37 20.83
CA ALA A 384 -32.34 7.55 19.87
C ALA A 384 -31.53 6.45 20.57
N THR A 385 -31.01 5.51 19.75
CA THR A 385 -30.12 4.44 20.20
C THR A 385 -28.80 4.55 19.46
N THR A 386 -27.71 4.60 20.20
CA THR A 386 -26.33 4.56 19.70
C THR A 386 -25.83 3.12 19.76
N TYR A 387 -25.13 2.65 18.72
CA TYR A 387 -24.70 1.26 18.61
C TYR A 387 -23.21 1.07 18.82
N ALA A 388 -22.82 0.01 19.53
CA ALA A 388 -21.43 -0.30 19.87
C ALA A 388 -21.05 -1.75 19.55
N LYS A 389 -19.83 -1.94 19.04
CA LYS A 389 -19.23 -3.27 18.79
C LYS A 389 -17.93 -3.33 19.59
N LEU A 390 -17.88 -4.23 20.57
CA LEU A 390 -16.75 -4.39 21.46
C LEU A 390 -16.06 -5.73 21.19
N TYR A 391 -14.73 -5.73 21.16
CA TYR A 391 -13.91 -6.90 20.90
C TYR A 391 -12.92 -7.13 22.03
N LEU A 392 -12.73 -8.40 22.42
CA LEU A 392 -11.73 -8.81 23.40
C LEU A 392 -10.87 -9.94 22.83
N GLU A 393 -9.56 -9.89 23.08
CA GLU A 393 -8.64 -10.97 22.74
C GLU A 393 -8.58 -12.00 23.87
N SER A 394 -8.76 -13.29 23.54
CA SER A 394 -8.58 -14.38 24.50
C SER A 394 -7.15 -14.41 25.05
N GLN A 395 -7.00 -14.64 26.36
CA GLN A 395 -5.68 -14.80 26.99
C GLN A 395 -4.95 -16.06 26.50
N SER A 396 -5.70 -17.05 26.00
CA SER A 396 -5.14 -18.27 25.41
C SER A 396 -4.90 -18.17 23.90
N TYR A 397 -5.13 -17.01 23.29
CA TYR A 397 -4.87 -16.82 21.87
C TYR A 397 -3.39 -17.04 21.57
N VAL A 398 -3.12 -18.00 20.68
CA VAL A 398 -1.79 -18.24 20.13
C VAL A 398 -1.84 -17.83 18.66
N PRO A 399 -1.04 -16.83 18.25
CA PRO A 399 -0.94 -16.47 16.85
C PRO A 399 -0.57 -17.66 15.97
N PRO A 400 -1.08 -17.73 14.73
CA PRO A 400 -0.63 -18.72 13.77
C PRO A 400 0.90 -18.65 13.61
N THR A 401 1.57 -19.80 13.73
CA THR A 401 3.03 -19.91 13.54
C THR A 401 3.45 -19.58 12.11
N VAL A 402 2.52 -19.71 11.15
CA VAL A 402 2.72 -19.40 9.74
C VAL A 402 1.54 -18.56 9.26
N THR A 403 1.83 -17.36 8.77
CA THR A 403 0.87 -16.57 8.01
C THR A 403 1.04 -16.93 6.54
N TYR A 404 -0.04 -17.40 5.92
CA TYR A 404 -0.03 -17.74 4.51
C TYR A 404 -0.46 -16.53 3.68
N GLU A 405 0.37 -16.15 2.73
CA GLU A 405 0.06 -15.10 1.76
C GLU A 405 -0.27 -15.73 0.42
N ASN A 406 -1.26 -15.18 -0.30
CA ASN A 406 -1.58 -15.63 -1.66
C ASN A 406 -0.38 -15.46 -2.62
N TYR A 407 0.44 -14.43 -2.38
CA TYR A 407 1.61 -14.02 -3.16
C TYR A 407 2.81 -13.70 -2.25
N PRO A 408 3.52 -14.73 -1.74
CA PRO A 408 4.65 -14.50 -0.85
C PRO A 408 5.82 -13.83 -1.56
N ASP A 409 6.57 -13.02 -0.81
CA ASP A 409 7.82 -12.45 -1.30
C ASP A 409 8.86 -13.55 -1.58
N PRO A 410 9.47 -13.59 -2.79
CA PRO A 410 10.56 -14.50 -3.06
C PRO A 410 11.82 -14.13 -2.28
N VAL A 411 12.73 -15.09 -2.11
CA VAL A 411 14.05 -14.84 -1.54
C VAL A 411 14.88 -14.04 -2.54
N GLN A 412 15.14 -12.78 -2.20
CA GLN A 412 15.90 -11.83 -3.02
C GLN A 412 16.84 -11.00 -2.14
N PRO A 413 17.88 -10.39 -2.73
CA PRO A 413 18.72 -9.46 -1.99
C PRO A 413 17.90 -8.26 -1.49
N ALA A 414 18.09 -7.85 -0.24
CA ALA A 414 17.32 -6.78 0.38
C ALA A 414 17.52 -5.40 -0.30
N TYR A 415 18.65 -5.19 -0.96
CA TYR A 415 18.98 -3.96 -1.68
C TYR A 415 18.30 -3.84 -3.04
N LEU A 416 17.72 -4.92 -3.57
CA LEU A 416 17.18 -4.98 -4.92
C LEU A 416 16.01 -4.00 -5.08
N LYS A 417 16.04 -3.19 -6.12
CA LYS A 417 14.92 -2.32 -6.51
C LYS A 417 14.28 -2.81 -7.82
N LEU A 418 13.01 -2.48 -8.02
CA LEU A 418 12.33 -2.76 -9.28
C LEU A 418 12.90 -1.85 -10.39
N PRO A 419 13.42 -2.41 -11.50
CA PRO A 419 13.80 -1.60 -12.65
C PRO A 419 12.58 -1.15 -13.45
N ASP A 420 12.73 -0.04 -14.18
CA ASP A 420 11.70 0.42 -15.14
C ASP A 420 11.48 -0.54 -16.31
N SER A 421 12.48 -1.38 -16.61
CA SER A 421 12.34 -2.36 -17.70
C SER A 421 13.25 -3.58 -17.54
N PHE A 422 12.82 -4.69 -18.14
CA PHE A 422 13.55 -5.95 -18.25
C PHE A 422 13.78 -6.33 -19.70
N LYS A 423 14.97 -6.90 -19.98
CA LYS A 423 15.26 -7.62 -21.22
C LYS A 423 15.22 -9.12 -20.96
N PHE A 424 14.56 -9.85 -21.86
CA PHE A 424 14.48 -11.30 -21.81
C PHE A 424 15.27 -11.92 -22.94
N GLY A 425 15.88 -13.08 -22.67
CA GLY A 425 16.60 -13.87 -23.67
C GLY A 425 15.63 -14.51 -24.66
N GLU A 426 16.21 -15.15 -25.69
CA GLU A 426 15.43 -15.86 -26.70
C GLU A 426 14.55 -16.97 -26.09
N ALA A 427 13.36 -17.15 -26.68
CA ALA A 427 12.40 -18.15 -26.25
C ALA A 427 12.99 -19.57 -26.37
N LYS A 428 12.96 -20.33 -25.29
CA LYS A 428 13.29 -21.77 -25.30
C LYS A 428 11.99 -22.59 -25.21
N SER A 429 11.70 -23.40 -26.23
CA SER A 429 10.49 -24.21 -26.29
C SER A 429 10.71 -25.68 -25.91
N GLY A 430 9.63 -26.34 -25.47
CA GLY A 430 9.57 -27.79 -25.25
C GLY A 430 8.13 -28.29 -25.39
N ASN A 431 7.96 -29.46 -26.01
CA ASN A 431 6.65 -30.10 -26.14
C ASN A 431 6.36 -31.00 -24.94
N LEU A 432 5.25 -30.74 -24.27
CA LEU A 432 4.76 -31.53 -23.14
C LEU A 432 3.94 -32.70 -23.66
N LYS A 433 4.31 -33.92 -23.26
CA LYS A 433 3.55 -35.13 -23.59
C LYS A 433 2.37 -35.26 -22.64
N MET A 434 1.20 -34.76 -23.04
CA MET A 434 -0.03 -34.73 -22.25
C MET A 434 -1.21 -35.18 -23.11
N ALA A 435 -2.22 -35.81 -22.50
CA ALA A 435 -3.47 -36.16 -23.17
C ALA A 435 -4.51 -35.03 -23.01
N GLY A 436 -5.46 -34.96 -23.94
CA GLY A 436 -6.56 -34.00 -23.88
C GLY A 436 -6.18 -32.55 -24.19
N THR A 437 -7.15 -31.65 -24.01
CA THR A 437 -7.00 -30.20 -24.25
C THR A 437 -6.77 -29.46 -22.93
N VAL A 438 -5.82 -28.53 -22.89
CA VAL A 438 -5.53 -27.71 -21.70
C VAL A 438 -6.73 -26.87 -21.30
N LYS A 439 -7.01 -26.79 -19.99
CA LYS A 439 -8.04 -25.95 -19.37
C LYS A 439 -7.45 -24.86 -18.49
N ARG A 440 -6.44 -25.21 -17.70
CA ARG A 440 -5.77 -24.31 -16.76
C ARG A 440 -4.32 -24.74 -16.58
N ALA A 441 -3.42 -23.77 -16.44
CA ALA A 441 -2.07 -24.02 -15.95
C ALA A 441 -1.76 -23.02 -14.84
N ILE A 442 -1.14 -23.48 -13.75
CA ILE A 442 -0.77 -22.65 -12.61
C ILE A 442 0.70 -22.90 -12.28
N VAL A 443 1.53 -21.88 -12.44
CA VAL A 443 2.95 -21.91 -12.07
C VAL A 443 3.11 -21.70 -10.57
N ARG A 444 3.91 -22.54 -9.91
CA ARG A 444 4.33 -22.39 -8.51
C ARG A 444 5.82 -22.73 -8.40
N GLY A 445 6.64 -21.70 -8.27
CA GLY A 445 8.10 -21.83 -8.27
C GLY A 445 8.59 -22.51 -9.56
N ASP A 446 9.42 -23.53 -9.42
CA ASP A 446 10.02 -24.24 -10.56
C ASP A 446 9.10 -25.31 -11.19
N SER A 447 7.83 -25.39 -10.75
CA SER A 447 6.85 -26.36 -11.24
C SER A 447 5.56 -25.72 -11.73
N THR A 448 4.82 -26.45 -12.57
CA THR A 448 3.50 -26.05 -13.05
C THR A 448 2.53 -27.20 -12.93
N VAL A 449 1.32 -26.94 -12.42
CA VAL A 449 0.20 -27.89 -12.49
C VAL A 449 -0.68 -27.52 -13.67
N ILE A 450 -0.94 -28.49 -14.56
CA ILE A 450 -1.75 -28.31 -15.77
C ILE A 450 -2.95 -29.24 -15.71
N LEU A 451 -4.15 -28.68 -15.79
CA LEU A 451 -5.40 -29.41 -16.00
C LEU A 451 -5.66 -29.55 -17.50
N THR A 452 -5.91 -30.77 -17.96
CA THR A 452 -6.40 -31.05 -19.32
C THR A 452 -7.64 -31.94 -19.26
N ASN A 453 -8.47 -31.89 -20.30
CA ASN A 453 -9.62 -32.80 -20.44
C ASN A 453 -9.57 -33.54 -21.78
N GLU A 454 -9.69 -34.87 -21.74
CA GLU A 454 -9.94 -35.73 -22.90
C GLU A 454 -11.43 -36.09 -22.94
N GLY A 455 -12.23 -35.30 -23.67
CA GLY A 455 -13.68 -35.36 -23.59
C GLY A 455 -14.17 -34.90 -22.21
N THR A 456 -14.80 -35.80 -21.44
CA THR A 456 -15.25 -35.56 -20.06
C THR A 456 -14.27 -36.07 -18.99
N THR A 457 -13.18 -36.73 -19.40
CA THR A 457 -12.16 -37.29 -18.50
C THR A 457 -11.09 -36.24 -18.19
N PRO A 458 -10.90 -35.86 -16.91
CA PRO A 458 -9.85 -34.91 -16.53
C PRO A 458 -8.50 -35.60 -16.28
N HIS A 459 -7.43 -34.91 -16.65
CA HIS A 459 -6.04 -35.26 -16.31
C HIS A 459 -5.34 -34.07 -15.66
N LEU A 460 -4.44 -34.34 -14.72
CA LEU A 460 -3.64 -33.32 -14.04
C LEU A 460 -2.16 -33.66 -14.16
N TYR A 461 -1.36 -32.77 -14.73
CA TYR A 461 0.07 -32.99 -14.92
C TYR A 461 0.89 -32.04 -14.05
N LEU A 462 1.90 -32.58 -13.37
CA LEU A 462 2.97 -31.80 -12.77
C LEU A 462 4.14 -31.70 -13.74
N VAL A 463 4.49 -30.48 -14.13
CA VAL A 463 5.56 -30.17 -15.08
C VAL A 463 6.72 -29.51 -14.35
N ASN A 464 7.95 -29.91 -14.66
CA ASN A 464 9.15 -29.22 -14.22
C ASN A 464 9.50 -28.13 -15.25
N ASN A 465 9.53 -26.88 -14.81
CA ASN A 465 9.67 -25.74 -15.72
C ASN A 465 11.08 -25.61 -16.30
N THR A 466 12.09 -26.10 -15.58
CA THR A 466 13.49 -26.07 -15.99
C THR A 466 13.75 -27.09 -17.10
N THR A 467 13.33 -28.34 -16.89
CA THR A 467 13.53 -29.43 -17.86
C THR A 467 12.47 -29.47 -18.96
N LYS A 468 11.37 -28.72 -18.82
CA LYS A 468 10.24 -28.65 -19.77
C LYS A 468 9.64 -30.02 -20.04
N SER A 469 9.47 -30.81 -18.97
CA SER A 469 8.99 -32.18 -19.04
C SER A 469 7.95 -32.46 -17.97
N VAL A 470 6.97 -33.30 -18.31
CA VAL A 470 6.04 -33.87 -17.33
C VAL A 470 6.84 -34.72 -16.34
N VAL A 471 6.68 -34.43 -15.06
CA VAL A 471 7.26 -35.18 -13.93
C VAL A 471 6.38 -36.39 -13.63
N LYS A 472 5.07 -36.16 -13.48
CA LYS A 472 4.05 -37.18 -13.22
C LYS A 472 2.66 -36.67 -13.56
N GLU A 473 1.72 -37.59 -13.70
CA GLU A 473 0.28 -37.31 -13.67
C GLU A 473 -0.20 -37.41 -12.20
N LEU A 474 -0.94 -36.42 -11.72
CA LEU A 474 -1.52 -36.37 -10.39
C LEU A 474 -2.79 -37.24 -10.35
N SER A 475 -3.09 -37.81 -9.19
CA SER A 475 -4.29 -38.64 -9.04
C SER A 475 -5.57 -37.83 -9.25
N THR A 476 -6.49 -38.40 -10.02
CA THR A 476 -7.89 -37.98 -10.16
C THR A 476 -8.85 -39.00 -9.53
N GLN A 477 -8.33 -40.02 -8.85
CA GLN A 477 -9.10 -41.07 -8.20
C GLN A 477 -9.92 -40.49 -7.03
N GLY A 478 -11.24 -40.66 -7.06
CA GLY A 478 -12.15 -40.08 -6.07
C GLY A 478 -12.96 -38.89 -6.59
N ILE A 479 -12.59 -38.33 -7.76
CA ILE A 479 -13.44 -37.39 -8.48
C ILE A 479 -14.67 -38.13 -9.01
N THR A 480 -15.86 -37.59 -8.75
CA THR A 480 -17.11 -38.15 -9.29
C THR A 480 -17.13 -37.99 -10.81
N ALA A 481 -17.24 -39.11 -11.52
CA ALA A 481 -17.37 -39.11 -12.98
C ALA A 481 -18.65 -38.40 -13.43
N VAL A 482 -18.63 -37.87 -14.66
CA VAL A 482 -19.81 -37.27 -15.29
C VAL A 482 -20.93 -38.31 -15.41
N ASP A 483 -22.12 -37.97 -14.97
CA ASP A 483 -23.32 -38.80 -15.12
C ASP A 483 -23.83 -38.73 -16.57
N ALA A 484 -23.61 -39.81 -17.33
CA ALA A 484 -24.00 -39.91 -18.74
C ALA A 484 -25.51 -39.78 -18.99
N GLU A 485 -26.35 -40.00 -17.96
CA GLU A 485 -27.80 -39.82 -18.05
C GLU A 485 -28.27 -38.40 -17.70
N ASN A 486 -27.37 -37.55 -17.21
CA ASN A 486 -27.65 -36.17 -16.86
C ASN A 486 -27.06 -35.23 -17.91
N ALA A 487 -27.89 -34.72 -18.82
CA ALA A 487 -27.46 -33.76 -19.84
C ALA A 487 -26.90 -32.44 -19.26
N GLY A 488 -27.09 -32.19 -17.97
CA GLY A 488 -26.56 -31.04 -17.24
C GLY A 488 -25.19 -31.26 -16.59
N ASP A 489 -24.61 -32.45 -16.64
CA ASP A 489 -23.28 -32.72 -16.06
C ASP A 489 -22.21 -32.54 -17.15
N TYR A 490 -21.47 -31.43 -17.11
CA TYR A 490 -20.63 -31.00 -18.24
C TYR A 490 -19.17 -31.44 -18.09
N SER A 491 -18.65 -31.49 -16.87
CA SER A 491 -17.26 -31.85 -16.62
C SER A 491 -17.06 -32.29 -15.17
N ALA A 492 -16.36 -33.41 -14.97
CA ALA A 492 -16.00 -33.93 -13.65
C ALA A 492 -15.02 -33.01 -12.91
N LEU A 493 -14.18 -32.27 -13.64
CA LEU A 493 -13.26 -31.25 -13.15
C LEU A 493 -13.01 -30.21 -14.26
N ASN A 494 -13.37 -28.96 -14.01
CA ASN A 494 -13.39 -27.89 -15.01
C ASN A 494 -12.33 -26.81 -14.77
N ASP A 495 -12.04 -26.47 -13.51
CA ASP A 495 -11.02 -25.49 -13.14
C ASP A 495 -10.32 -25.89 -11.83
N ILE A 496 -9.14 -25.33 -11.60
CA ILE A 496 -8.28 -25.55 -10.43
C ILE A 496 -7.75 -24.24 -9.87
N ALA A 497 -7.41 -24.24 -8.58
CA ALA A 497 -6.75 -23.14 -7.87
C ALA A 497 -5.87 -23.71 -6.74
N PHE A 498 -5.01 -22.87 -6.17
CA PHE A 498 -4.28 -23.19 -4.94
C PHE A 498 -4.77 -22.31 -3.80
N THR A 499 -4.88 -22.88 -2.61
CA THR A 499 -4.97 -22.12 -1.36
C THR A 499 -3.62 -21.47 -1.04
N ALA A 500 -3.61 -20.49 -0.13
CA ALA A 500 -2.39 -19.79 0.26
C ALA A 500 -1.34 -20.72 0.91
N ASP A 501 -1.78 -21.79 1.57
CA ASP A 501 -0.93 -22.86 2.14
C ASP A 501 -0.52 -23.95 1.14
N GLY A 502 -0.85 -23.77 -0.15
CA GLY A 502 -0.34 -24.61 -1.23
C GLY A 502 -1.11 -25.90 -1.49
N GLN A 503 -2.33 -26.05 -0.97
CA GLN A 503 -3.20 -27.19 -1.32
C GLN A 503 -3.92 -26.94 -2.65
N LEU A 504 -3.92 -27.96 -3.51
CA LEU A 504 -4.64 -27.91 -4.78
C LEU A 504 -6.14 -28.10 -4.53
N VAL A 505 -6.96 -27.26 -5.15
CA VAL A 505 -8.42 -27.30 -5.10
C VAL A 505 -8.98 -27.34 -6.53
N GLY A 506 -10.04 -28.10 -6.74
CA GLY A 506 -10.70 -28.26 -8.04
C GLY A 506 -12.21 -28.16 -7.95
N VAL A 507 -12.87 -27.80 -9.06
CA VAL A 507 -14.35 -27.71 -9.15
C VAL A 507 -14.89 -28.39 -10.41
N ASN A 508 -16.03 -29.08 -10.31
CA ASN A 508 -16.74 -29.63 -11.47
C ASN A 508 -17.60 -28.56 -12.19
N SER A 509 -18.09 -28.84 -13.40
CA SER A 509 -19.02 -27.95 -14.12
C SER A 509 -20.35 -28.65 -14.36
N VAL A 510 -21.44 -28.05 -13.86
CA VAL A 510 -22.77 -28.67 -13.85
C VAL A 510 -23.89 -27.64 -13.93
N LEU A 511 -25.02 -28.01 -14.52
CA LEU A 511 -26.25 -27.23 -14.53
C LEU A 511 -27.00 -27.42 -13.21
N CYS A 512 -27.01 -26.41 -12.35
CA CYS A 512 -27.82 -26.35 -11.14
C CYS A 512 -29.17 -25.70 -11.41
N GLN A 513 -30.20 -26.17 -10.71
CA GLN A 513 -31.58 -25.69 -10.79
C GLN A 513 -32.00 -25.12 -9.43
N TYR A 514 -32.88 -24.11 -9.46
CA TYR A 514 -33.36 -23.44 -8.24
C TYR A 514 -33.99 -24.43 -7.25
N SER A 515 -34.79 -25.36 -7.76
CA SER A 515 -35.37 -26.47 -7.01
C SER A 515 -35.62 -27.67 -7.93
N ASP A 516 -36.04 -28.79 -7.35
CA ASP A 516 -36.38 -30.00 -8.09
C ASP A 516 -37.50 -29.76 -9.12
N ALA A 517 -38.37 -28.76 -8.89
CA ALA A 517 -39.45 -28.40 -9.81
C ALA A 517 -38.96 -27.75 -11.12
N GLN A 518 -37.68 -27.38 -11.22
CA GLN A 518 -37.08 -26.81 -12.43
C GLN A 518 -36.22 -27.80 -13.21
N VAL A 519 -36.17 -29.07 -12.80
CA VAL A 519 -35.43 -30.13 -13.49
C VAL A 519 -36.20 -30.56 -14.73
N ASP A 520 -35.61 -30.37 -15.91
CA ASP A 520 -36.20 -30.79 -17.19
C ASP A 520 -36.02 -32.30 -17.42
N ALA A 521 -36.83 -32.89 -18.30
CA ALA A 521 -36.65 -34.29 -18.71
C ALA A 521 -35.24 -34.51 -19.29
N GLY A 522 -34.56 -35.56 -18.84
CA GLY A 522 -33.16 -35.86 -19.21
C GLY A 522 -32.09 -35.10 -18.41
N TYR A 523 -32.50 -34.32 -17.39
CA TYR A 523 -31.61 -33.67 -16.44
C TYR A 523 -31.83 -34.22 -15.03
N LYS A 524 -30.80 -34.11 -14.20
CA LYS A 524 -30.86 -34.30 -12.74
C LYS A 524 -30.49 -32.98 -12.06
N ARG A 525 -30.89 -32.81 -10.79
CA ARG A 525 -30.51 -31.60 -10.04
C ARG A 525 -29.00 -31.51 -9.87
N GLY A 526 -28.40 -30.45 -10.40
CA GLY A 526 -26.96 -30.27 -10.38
C GLY A 526 -26.39 -30.11 -8.97
N THR A 527 -25.23 -30.72 -8.74
CA THR A 527 -24.44 -30.57 -7.51
C THR A 527 -23.05 -30.11 -7.86
N VAL A 528 -22.71 -28.89 -7.46
CA VAL A 528 -21.35 -28.36 -7.54
C VAL A 528 -20.52 -29.08 -6.48
N ARG A 529 -19.35 -29.57 -6.88
CA ARG A 529 -18.42 -30.34 -6.05
C ARG A 529 -17.07 -29.66 -6.09
N PHE A 530 -16.57 -29.34 -4.89
CA PHE A 530 -15.22 -28.88 -4.69
C PHE A 530 -14.38 -30.04 -4.18
N TYR A 531 -13.24 -30.29 -4.80
CA TYR A 531 -12.28 -31.33 -4.42
C TYR A 531 -11.02 -30.69 -3.87
N LYS A 532 -10.38 -31.35 -2.90
CA LYS A 532 -9.14 -30.88 -2.29
C LYS A 532 -8.11 -32.01 -2.22
N TRP A 533 -6.88 -31.70 -2.60
CA TRP A 533 -5.74 -32.60 -2.45
C TRP A 533 -4.96 -32.23 -1.19
N ALA A 534 -4.76 -33.18 -0.29
CA ALA A 534 -3.93 -32.96 0.90
C ALA A 534 -2.45 -32.71 0.53
N SER A 535 -2.00 -33.27 -0.59
CA SER A 535 -0.70 -33.00 -1.23
C SER A 535 -0.78 -33.37 -2.71
N LEU A 536 0.22 -33.00 -3.51
CA LEU A 536 0.33 -33.41 -4.92
C LEU A 536 0.64 -34.92 -5.11
N ASP A 537 0.71 -35.71 -4.04
CA ASP A 537 0.86 -37.17 -4.08
C ASP A 537 -0.40 -37.91 -3.57
N ALA A 538 -1.38 -37.18 -3.03
CA ALA A 538 -2.59 -37.77 -2.48
C ALA A 538 -3.71 -37.89 -3.51
N ASP A 539 -4.66 -38.78 -3.26
CA ASP A 539 -5.95 -38.78 -3.95
C ASP A 539 -6.78 -37.53 -3.55
N PRO A 540 -7.55 -36.93 -4.48
CA PRO A 540 -8.49 -35.87 -4.14
C PRO A 540 -9.60 -36.38 -3.23
N ALA A 541 -9.92 -35.61 -2.20
CA ALA A 541 -11.12 -35.80 -1.39
C ALA A 541 -12.23 -34.84 -1.83
N LEU A 542 -13.49 -35.30 -1.82
CA LEU A 542 -14.63 -34.40 -1.90
C LEU A 542 -14.61 -33.50 -0.67
N TRP A 543 -14.43 -32.20 -0.90
CA TRP A 543 -14.24 -31.23 0.17
C TRP A 543 -15.55 -30.57 0.57
N GLN A 544 -16.27 -30.00 -0.40
CA GLN A 544 -17.54 -29.30 -0.17
C GLN A 544 -18.51 -29.51 -1.34
N THR A 545 -19.80 -29.36 -1.08
CA THR A 545 -20.84 -29.41 -2.13
C THR A 545 -21.89 -28.31 -1.96
N THR A 546 -22.51 -27.92 -3.07
CA THR A 546 -23.67 -27.03 -3.07
C THR A 546 -24.54 -27.27 -4.30
N GLN A 547 -25.85 -27.11 -4.17
CA GLN A 547 -26.81 -27.15 -5.29
C GLN A 547 -27.27 -25.75 -5.72
N SER A 548 -26.56 -24.71 -5.30
CA SER A 548 -26.92 -23.32 -5.61
C SER A 548 -26.91 -23.07 -7.12
N SER A 549 -28.03 -22.57 -7.63
CA SER A 549 -28.15 -21.99 -8.97
C SER A 549 -27.92 -20.47 -8.98
N THR A 550 -27.33 -19.93 -7.91
CA THR A 550 -27.16 -18.48 -7.67
C THR A 550 -28.45 -17.69 -7.87
N ASN A 551 -29.58 -18.26 -7.43
CA ASN A 551 -30.92 -17.67 -7.57
C ASN A 551 -31.34 -17.40 -9.03
N PHE A 552 -30.89 -18.23 -9.96
CA PHE A 552 -31.50 -18.40 -11.28
C PHE A 552 -32.40 -19.62 -11.29
N TYR A 553 -33.42 -19.64 -12.18
CA TYR A 553 -34.17 -20.86 -12.49
C TYR A 553 -33.21 -22.02 -12.79
N ARG A 554 -32.19 -21.75 -13.61
CA ARG A 554 -31.10 -22.66 -13.98
C ARG A 554 -29.81 -21.88 -14.24
N ALA A 555 -28.69 -22.42 -13.78
CA ALA A 555 -27.38 -21.83 -13.99
C ALA A 555 -26.30 -22.90 -14.20
N ILE A 556 -25.42 -22.65 -15.17
CA ILE A 556 -24.19 -23.43 -15.38
C ILE A 556 -23.15 -22.93 -14.38
N MET A 557 -22.82 -23.78 -13.41
CA MET A 557 -21.91 -23.49 -12.31
C MET A 557 -20.51 -24.04 -12.59
N GLY A 558 -19.49 -23.51 -11.91
CA GLY A 558 -18.16 -24.14 -11.84
C GLY A 558 -17.21 -23.85 -13.01
N ARG A 559 -17.51 -22.84 -13.85
CA ARG A 559 -16.67 -22.50 -15.01
C ARG A 559 -15.38 -21.73 -14.70
N GLY A 560 -15.29 -21.12 -13.52
CA GLY A 560 -14.08 -20.47 -13.02
C GLY A 560 -13.95 -20.68 -11.52
N LEU A 561 -12.72 -20.70 -11.01
CA LEU A 561 -12.41 -20.92 -9.61
C LEU A 561 -11.29 -19.98 -9.12
N GLY A 562 -11.53 -19.32 -8.00
CA GLY A 562 -10.52 -18.59 -7.23
C GLY A 562 -10.61 -18.97 -5.76
N VAL A 563 -9.46 -19.02 -5.07
CA VAL A 563 -9.38 -19.34 -3.63
C VAL A 563 -8.42 -18.37 -2.99
N SER A 564 -8.86 -17.70 -1.92
CA SER A 564 -8.06 -16.76 -1.14
C SER A 564 -7.98 -17.20 0.31
N GLY A 565 -6.76 -17.32 0.85
CA GLY A 565 -6.48 -17.79 2.21
C GLY A 565 -6.10 -19.28 2.30
N PRO A 566 -5.65 -19.73 3.49
CA PRO A 566 -5.27 -21.13 3.75
C PRO A 566 -6.49 -22.07 3.75
N ALA A 567 -6.27 -23.36 3.50
CA ALA A 567 -7.35 -24.32 3.28
C ALA A 567 -8.31 -24.53 4.48
N ASP A 568 -7.95 -24.12 5.68
CA ASP A 568 -8.76 -24.15 6.89
C ASP A 568 -9.50 -22.83 7.16
N ASP A 569 -9.08 -21.70 6.59
CA ASP A 569 -9.80 -20.42 6.65
C ASP A 569 -9.67 -19.65 5.32
N CYS A 570 -10.57 -19.93 4.36
CA CYS A 570 -10.51 -19.33 3.03
C CYS A 570 -11.87 -18.90 2.48
N LYS A 571 -11.79 -18.06 1.45
CA LYS A 571 -12.89 -17.69 0.57
C LYS A 571 -12.69 -18.35 -0.79
N LEU A 572 -13.66 -19.16 -1.19
CA LEU A 572 -13.76 -19.71 -2.53
C LEU A 572 -14.75 -18.89 -3.34
N ILE A 573 -14.43 -18.62 -4.60
CA ILE A 573 -15.34 -17.98 -5.56
C ILE A 573 -15.48 -18.83 -6.83
N THR A 574 -16.72 -18.99 -7.31
CA THR A 574 -17.00 -19.62 -8.60
C THR A 574 -18.13 -18.90 -9.34
N THR A 575 -18.30 -19.19 -10.63
CA THR A 575 -19.25 -18.50 -11.50
C THR A 575 -20.52 -19.32 -11.74
N GLY A 576 -21.69 -18.68 -11.74
CA GLY A 576 -22.96 -19.24 -12.16
C GLY A 576 -23.59 -18.46 -13.31
N THR A 577 -23.66 -19.07 -14.50
CA THR A 577 -24.17 -18.41 -15.72
C THR A 577 -25.58 -18.89 -16.06
N THR A 578 -26.55 -17.98 -16.18
CA THR A 578 -27.92 -18.36 -16.51
C THR A 578 -28.03 -18.99 -17.90
N THR A 579 -28.94 -19.96 -18.05
CA THR A 579 -29.33 -20.50 -19.37
C THR A 579 -30.38 -19.64 -20.09
N GLY A 580 -30.80 -18.52 -19.48
CA GLY A 580 -31.66 -17.53 -20.12
C GLY A 580 -30.95 -16.79 -21.26
N THR A 581 -31.71 -16.07 -22.08
CA THR A 581 -31.21 -15.37 -23.28
C THR A 581 -30.13 -14.33 -23.00
N SER A 582 -30.08 -13.75 -21.80
CA SER A 582 -29.04 -12.78 -21.43
C SER A 582 -27.66 -13.41 -21.26
N THR A 583 -27.58 -14.70 -20.92
CA THR A 583 -26.33 -15.40 -20.56
C THR A 583 -25.51 -14.69 -19.48
N GLY A 584 -26.18 -13.90 -18.63
CA GLY A 584 -25.54 -13.17 -17.52
C GLY A 584 -25.01 -14.11 -16.44
N SER A 585 -23.95 -13.70 -15.77
CA SER A 585 -23.27 -14.48 -14.74
C SER A 585 -23.40 -13.81 -13.38
N ARG A 586 -23.57 -14.62 -12.34
CA ARG A 586 -23.42 -14.27 -10.93
C ARG A 586 -22.17 -14.95 -10.37
N MET A 587 -21.56 -14.36 -9.35
CA MET A 587 -20.53 -15.06 -8.57
C MET A 587 -21.19 -15.77 -7.40
N LEU A 588 -20.66 -16.93 -7.03
CA LEU A 588 -20.94 -17.63 -5.78
C LEU A 588 -19.68 -17.57 -4.94
N VAL A 589 -19.74 -16.87 -3.81
CA VAL A 589 -18.70 -16.78 -2.81
C VAL A 589 -19.05 -17.71 -1.65
N VAL A 590 -18.14 -18.61 -1.31
CA VAL A 590 -18.29 -19.60 -0.25
C VAL A 590 -17.18 -19.36 0.76
N SER A 591 -17.54 -19.09 2.02
CA SER A 591 -16.55 -18.98 3.10
C SER A 591 -16.42 -20.31 3.80
N ILE A 592 -15.18 -20.77 3.98
CA ILE A 592 -14.86 -22.03 4.62
C ILE A 592 -14.02 -21.73 5.85
N ASN A 593 -14.41 -22.28 6.99
CA ASN A 593 -13.63 -22.26 8.23
C ASN A 593 -13.65 -23.68 8.84
N ASP A 594 -12.48 -24.21 9.22
CA ASP A 594 -12.29 -25.57 9.73
C ASP A 594 -12.94 -26.67 8.85
N ASN A 595 -12.80 -26.54 7.53
CA ASN A 595 -13.44 -27.40 6.54
C ASN A 595 -14.99 -27.44 6.62
N VAL A 596 -15.63 -26.38 7.13
CA VAL A 596 -17.09 -26.21 7.15
C VAL A 596 -17.45 -24.96 6.36
N ILE A 597 -18.47 -25.04 5.50
CA ILE A 597 -19.06 -23.83 4.91
C ILE A 597 -19.74 -23.05 6.03
N THR A 598 -19.15 -21.93 6.43
CA THR A 598 -19.74 -21.04 7.43
C THR A 598 -20.77 -20.12 6.83
N SER A 599 -20.64 -19.82 5.53
CA SER A 599 -21.55 -18.92 4.83
C SER A 599 -21.42 -18.99 3.30
N THR A 600 -22.44 -18.53 2.59
CA THR A 600 -22.48 -18.48 1.13
C THR A 600 -23.22 -17.22 0.66
N VAL A 601 -22.63 -16.50 -0.30
CA VAL A 601 -23.24 -15.32 -0.95
C VAL A 601 -23.20 -15.48 -2.46
N PHE A 602 -24.27 -15.09 -3.14
CA PHE A 602 -24.27 -14.89 -4.59
C PHE A 602 -24.38 -13.42 -4.95
N THR A 603 -23.52 -12.95 -5.84
CA THR A 603 -23.45 -11.53 -6.23
C THR A 603 -24.19 -11.28 -7.54
N GLU A 604 -24.33 -10.00 -7.89
CA GLU A 604 -24.99 -9.41 -9.07
C GLU A 604 -26.54 -9.41 -9.02
N ASN A 605 -27.12 -8.21 -9.09
CA ASN A 605 -28.54 -8.00 -9.38
C ASN A 605 -28.80 -7.58 -10.82
N THR A 606 -27.84 -6.91 -11.47
CA THR A 606 -27.95 -6.49 -12.86
C THR A 606 -27.46 -7.63 -13.75
N ILE A 607 -28.37 -8.32 -14.44
CA ILE A 607 -28.02 -9.50 -15.25
C ILE A 607 -27.81 -9.16 -16.73
N THR A 608 -28.80 -8.55 -17.39
CA THR A 608 -28.76 -8.33 -18.86
C THR A 608 -27.66 -7.37 -19.31
N ASN A 609 -27.36 -6.35 -18.51
CA ASN A 609 -26.32 -5.35 -18.80
C ASN A 609 -25.21 -5.34 -17.72
N GLY A 610 -25.16 -6.37 -16.88
CA GLY A 610 -24.22 -6.48 -15.76
C GLY A 610 -22.77 -6.62 -16.21
N ASN A 611 -21.83 -6.60 -15.27
CA ASN A 611 -20.40 -6.68 -15.57
C ASN A 611 -19.96 -8.07 -16.04
N PHE A 612 -20.73 -9.11 -15.69
CA PHE A 612 -20.34 -10.49 -15.92
C PHE A 612 -21.34 -11.24 -16.81
N SER A 613 -20.84 -11.85 -17.88
CA SER A 613 -21.63 -12.69 -18.78
C SER A 613 -20.73 -13.48 -19.72
N THR A 614 -21.30 -14.46 -20.43
CA THR A 614 -20.59 -15.12 -21.53
C THR A 614 -20.17 -14.13 -22.63
N ILE A 615 -20.95 -13.07 -22.87
CA ILE A 615 -20.64 -12.06 -23.89
C ILE A 615 -19.49 -11.15 -23.45
N LYS A 616 -19.42 -10.81 -22.16
CA LYS A 616 -18.41 -9.88 -21.64
C LYS A 616 -17.09 -10.56 -21.32
N ASN A 617 -17.13 -11.74 -20.71
CA ASN A 617 -15.91 -12.42 -20.24
C ASN A 617 -15.57 -13.67 -21.06
N GLY A 618 -16.53 -14.21 -21.82
CA GLY A 618 -16.37 -15.48 -22.50
C GLY A 618 -16.84 -16.70 -21.70
N VAL A 619 -16.75 -17.86 -22.35
CA VAL A 619 -17.01 -19.17 -21.77
C VAL A 619 -15.84 -19.61 -20.89
N ASN A 620 -14.60 -19.43 -21.38
CA ASN A 620 -13.37 -19.88 -20.73
C ASN A 620 -12.73 -18.78 -19.86
N LYS A 621 -13.53 -18.25 -18.91
CA LYS A 621 -13.07 -17.26 -17.94
C LYS A 621 -12.30 -17.92 -16.80
N GLN A 622 -11.26 -17.26 -16.31
CA GLN A 622 -10.50 -17.70 -15.15
C GLN A 622 -10.60 -16.67 -14.03
N LEU A 623 -10.44 -17.14 -12.80
CA LEU A 623 -10.38 -16.30 -11.61
C LEU A 623 -9.01 -16.49 -10.94
N VAL A 624 -8.47 -15.41 -10.42
CA VAL A 624 -7.31 -15.38 -9.52
C VAL A 624 -7.56 -14.36 -8.41
N VAL A 625 -6.87 -14.49 -7.29
CA VAL A 625 -6.93 -13.50 -6.21
C VAL A 625 -6.24 -12.21 -6.68
N SER A 626 -6.72 -11.06 -6.23
CA SER A 626 -6.03 -9.80 -6.47
C SER A 626 -4.78 -9.71 -5.59
N PRO A 627 -3.64 -9.22 -6.08
CA PRO A 627 -2.46 -9.03 -5.25
C PRO A 627 -2.56 -7.79 -4.32
N TYR A 628 -3.65 -7.00 -4.40
CA TYR A 628 -3.83 -5.78 -3.61
C TYR A 628 -4.70 -5.98 -2.36
N ASN A 629 -5.60 -6.97 -2.39
CA ASN A 629 -6.51 -7.26 -1.29
C ASN A 629 -7.03 -8.71 -1.42
N ASP A 630 -6.92 -9.49 -0.35
CA ASP A 630 -7.34 -10.90 -0.32
C ASP A 630 -8.87 -11.11 -0.48
N GLY A 631 -9.66 -10.05 -0.33
CA GLY A 631 -11.09 -10.03 -0.64
C GLY A 631 -11.43 -9.69 -2.09
N ASN A 632 -10.46 -9.27 -2.90
CA ASN A 632 -10.63 -8.90 -4.30
C ASN A 632 -10.18 -10.04 -5.22
N PHE A 633 -10.78 -10.10 -6.41
CA PHE A 633 -10.47 -11.09 -7.43
C PHE A 633 -10.26 -10.41 -8.77
N VAL A 634 -9.47 -11.05 -9.63
CA VAL A 634 -9.30 -10.66 -11.02
C VAL A 634 -9.93 -11.72 -11.90
N ILE A 635 -10.78 -11.29 -12.82
CA ILE A 635 -11.33 -12.11 -13.89
C ILE A 635 -10.66 -11.74 -15.20
N ASP A 636 -10.18 -12.74 -15.92
CA ASP A 636 -9.80 -12.64 -17.32
C ASP A 636 -10.54 -13.72 -18.13
N GLY A 637 -10.57 -13.56 -19.44
CA GLY A 637 -11.34 -14.43 -20.30
C GLY A 637 -11.29 -13.99 -21.74
N GLU A 638 -11.74 -14.85 -22.65
CA GLU A 638 -11.47 -14.67 -24.08
C GLU A 638 -12.14 -13.41 -24.71
N SER A 639 -13.05 -12.77 -23.98
CA SER A 639 -13.75 -11.56 -24.40
C SER A 639 -13.42 -10.30 -23.58
N CYS A 640 -12.58 -10.39 -22.54
CA CYS A 640 -12.21 -9.26 -21.69
C CYS A 640 -10.70 -9.18 -21.44
N LEU A 641 -10.21 -7.96 -21.20
CA LEU A 641 -8.93 -7.77 -20.55
C LEU A 641 -9.06 -8.12 -19.05
N PRO A 642 -7.94 -8.39 -18.35
CA PRO A 642 -7.94 -8.57 -16.90
C PRO A 642 -8.69 -7.45 -16.18
N GLN A 643 -9.65 -7.83 -15.35
CA GLN A 643 -10.54 -6.93 -14.64
C GLN A 643 -10.60 -7.32 -13.16
N GLU A 644 -10.22 -6.40 -12.28
CA GLU A 644 -10.30 -6.56 -10.85
C GLU A 644 -11.70 -6.14 -10.33
N PHE A 645 -12.23 -6.91 -9.39
CA PHE A 645 -13.48 -6.60 -8.71
C PHE A 645 -13.48 -7.05 -7.24
N THR A 646 -14.27 -6.35 -6.43
CA THR A 646 -14.62 -6.76 -5.06
C THR A 646 -16.01 -7.40 -5.07
N PRO A 647 -16.13 -8.70 -4.76
CA PRO A 647 -17.43 -9.36 -4.62
C PRO A 647 -18.31 -8.64 -3.59
N ALA A 648 -19.61 -8.51 -3.89
CA ALA A 648 -20.54 -7.95 -2.93
C ALA A 648 -20.65 -8.81 -1.65
N ALA A 649 -20.77 -8.16 -0.49
CA ALA A 649 -20.89 -8.84 0.80
C ALA A 649 -22.28 -9.43 1.06
N THR A 650 -23.29 -9.02 0.29
CA THR A 650 -24.69 -9.44 0.44
C THR A 650 -25.23 -10.06 -0.83
N ASN A 651 -26.21 -10.95 -0.68
CA ASN A 651 -26.88 -11.60 -1.80
C ASN A 651 -27.50 -10.59 -2.75
N ASN A 652 -27.48 -10.89 -4.05
CA ASN A 652 -28.17 -10.11 -5.08
C ASN A 652 -27.77 -8.62 -5.08
N THR A 653 -26.49 -8.34 -4.91
CA THR A 653 -25.91 -6.99 -4.99
C THR A 653 -24.74 -7.03 -5.97
N ASN A 654 -24.58 -6.02 -6.83
CA ASN A 654 -23.51 -6.00 -7.82
C ASN A 654 -22.15 -5.88 -7.14
N SER A 655 -21.17 -6.63 -7.66
CA SER A 655 -19.77 -6.45 -7.28
C SER A 655 -19.25 -5.10 -7.75
N THR A 656 -18.30 -4.54 -7.02
CA THR A 656 -17.64 -3.28 -7.39
C THR A 656 -16.49 -3.60 -8.34
N ILE A 657 -16.42 -2.92 -9.49
CA ILE A 657 -15.27 -3.01 -10.39
C ILE A 657 -14.22 -2.02 -9.93
N ASN A 658 -13.03 -2.50 -9.63
CA ASN A 658 -11.96 -1.69 -9.04
C ASN A 658 -11.06 -1.11 -10.12
N SER A 659 -10.58 -1.97 -11.03
CA SER A 659 -9.65 -1.60 -12.08
C SER A 659 -9.75 -2.55 -13.28
N ILE A 660 -9.40 -2.07 -14.47
CA ILE A 660 -9.31 -2.86 -15.71
C ILE A 660 -7.98 -2.53 -16.37
N LEU A 661 -7.27 -3.54 -16.88
CA LEU A 661 -6.02 -3.33 -17.59
C LEU A 661 -6.22 -2.42 -18.82
N ASN A 662 -5.41 -1.37 -18.90
CA ASN A 662 -5.47 -0.37 -19.98
C ASN A 662 -4.41 -0.60 -21.08
N ASP A 663 -4.17 -1.86 -21.48
CA ASP A 663 -3.31 -2.19 -22.61
C ASP A 663 -4.06 -3.09 -23.62
N THR A 664 -4.54 -2.49 -24.70
CA THR A 664 -5.27 -3.20 -25.76
C THR A 664 -4.38 -4.11 -26.60
N THR A 665 -3.05 -3.93 -26.56
CA THR A 665 -2.10 -4.73 -27.34
C THR A 665 -1.76 -6.07 -26.68
N VAL A 666 -2.26 -6.32 -25.47
CA VAL A 666 -2.39 -7.68 -24.91
C VAL A 666 -3.31 -8.53 -25.80
N GLY A 667 -4.30 -7.90 -26.44
CA GLY A 667 -5.27 -8.55 -27.30
C GLY A 667 -6.41 -9.22 -26.53
N LYS A 668 -7.63 -9.16 -27.07
CA LYS A 668 -8.76 -9.96 -26.56
C LYS A 668 -8.48 -11.42 -26.91
N ALA A 669 -8.69 -12.35 -25.98
CA ALA A 669 -8.28 -13.77 -26.00
C ALA A 669 -6.98 -14.13 -25.26
N ALA A 670 -6.21 -13.16 -24.77
CA ALA A 670 -5.17 -13.43 -23.78
C ALA A 670 -5.81 -13.81 -22.43
N THR A 671 -5.67 -15.07 -22.02
CA THR A 671 -6.20 -15.62 -20.75
C THR A 671 -5.08 -16.28 -19.95
N GLY A 672 -5.29 -16.49 -18.66
CA GLY A 672 -4.31 -17.13 -17.78
C GLY A 672 -3.21 -16.19 -17.32
N ILE A 673 -3.59 -15.03 -16.78
CA ILE A 673 -2.67 -14.17 -16.03
C ILE A 673 -2.11 -14.85 -14.78
N GLN A 674 -0.97 -14.36 -14.31
CA GLN A 674 -0.45 -14.68 -12.98
C GLN A 674 0.14 -13.43 -12.32
N PHE A 675 -0.12 -13.32 -11.01
CA PHE A 675 0.55 -12.35 -10.13
C PHE A 675 1.67 -13.00 -9.32
N PHE A 676 2.72 -12.24 -9.04
CA PHE A 676 3.85 -12.63 -8.20
C PHE A 676 4.55 -11.39 -7.62
N LYS A 677 5.45 -11.60 -6.65
CA LYS A 677 6.25 -10.51 -6.06
C LYS A 677 7.65 -10.47 -6.66
N TYR A 678 8.19 -9.27 -6.84
CA TYR A 678 9.61 -9.03 -7.15
C TYR A 678 10.03 -7.70 -6.52
N ALA A 679 11.15 -7.69 -5.78
CA ALA A 679 11.64 -6.53 -5.04
C ALA A 679 10.54 -5.87 -4.17
N LYS A 680 9.64 -6.67 -3.57
CA LYS A 680 8.44 -6.26 -2.80
C LYS A 680 7.27 -5.66 -3.60
N HIS A 681 7.42 -5.50 -4.91
CA HIS A 681 6.37 -4.99 -5.80
C HIS A 681 5.48 -6.13 -6.32
N ALA A 682 4.18 -5.85 -6.50
CA ALA A 682 3.25 -6.76 -7.15
C ALA A 682 3.39 -6.65 -8.67
N LEU A 683 3.79 -7.76 -9.30
CA LEU A 683 3.92 -7.86 -10.75
C LEU A 683 2.85 -8.77 -11.34
N MET A 684 2.45 -8.49 -12.57
CA MET A 684 1.55 -9.31 -13.37
C MET A 684 2.24 -9.73 -14.66
N VAL A 685 2.21 -11.03 -14.95
CA VAL A 685 2.51 -11.55 -16.29
C VAL A 685 1.20 -11.96 -16.97
N THR A 686 1.10 -11.66 -18.26
CA THR A 686 -0.04 -12.03 -19.11
C THR A 686 0.45 -12.51 -20.46
N PRO A 687 -0.23 -13.47 -21.11
CA PRO A 687 -0.03 -13.70 -22.54
C PRO A 687 -0.34 -12.45 -23.35
N ALA A 688 0.27 -12.36 -24.53
CA ALA A 688 -0.07 -11.38 -25.55
C ALA A 688 -0.47 -12.11 -26.83
N VAL A 689 -1.55 -11.64 -27.46
CA VAL A 689 -2.12 -12.22 -28.68
C VAL A 689 -2.29 -11.15 -29.75
N ASP A 690 -2.04 -11.53 -31.01
CA ASP A 690 -2.34 -10.71 -32.19
C ASP A 690 -3.25 -11.51 -33.12
N GLY A 691 -4.49 -11.03 -33.29
CA GLY A 691 -5.55 -11.78 -33.96
C GLY A 691 -5.78 -13.14 -33.29
N ASN A 692 -5.53 -14.23 -34.03
CA ASN A 692 -5.70 -15.60 -33.54
C ASN A 692 -4.39 -16.27 -33.11
N ASN A 693 -3.31 -15.49 -32.95
CA ASN A 693 -1.97 -16.01 -32.70
C ASN A 693 -1.44 -15.54 -31.36
N VAL A 694 -0.85 -16.46 -30.62
CA VAL A 694 -0.05 -16.13 -29.43
C VAL A 694 1.28 -15.55 -29.89
N ILE A 695 1.66 -14.37 -29.39
CA ILE A 695 2.90 -13.67 -29.80
C ILE A 695 3.93 -13.58 -28.68
N GLY A 696 3.57 -13.93 -27.44
CA GLY A 696 4.49 -13.96 -26.32
C GLY A 696 3.84 -13.61 -24.99
N LEU A 697 4.63 -12.96 -24.13
CA LEU A 697 4.24 -12.50 -22.79
C LEU A 697 4.53 -11.01 -22.62
N LYS A 698 3.76 -10.38 -21.74
CA LYS A 698 4.04 -9.04 -21.20
C LYS A 698 4.09 -9.07 -19.68
N LEU A 699 5.04 -8.32 -19.13
CA LEU A 699 5.27 -8.17 -17.70
C LEU A 699 4.97 -6.73 -17.28
N TYR A 700 4.14 -6.57 -16.25
CA TYR A 700 3.73 -5.26 -15.73
C TYR A 700 4.07 -5.12 -14.24
N ASN A 701 4.45 -3.90 -13.83
CA ASN A 701 4.24 -3.44 -12.47
C ASN A 701 2.78 -3.07 -12.30
N VAL A 702 2.14 -3.60 -11.26
CA VAL A 702 0.73 -3.35 -11.00
C VAL A 702 0.44 -2.79 -9.60
N ASP A 703 1.43 -2.32 -8.84
CA ASP A 703 1.23 -1.78 -7.48
C ASP A 703 0.11 -0.72 -7.38
N GLY A 704 -0.08 0.08 -8.44
CA GLY A 704 -1.09 1.13 -8.50
C GLY A 704 -2.50 0.67 -8.89
N GLY A 705 -2.72 -0.63 -9.13
CA GLY A 705 -3.92 -1.19 -9.76
C GLY A 705 -3.74 -1.51 -11.25
N LEU A 706 -4.64 -2.32 -11.83
CA LEU A 706 -4.52 -2.76 -13.23
C LEU A 706 -4.66 -1.61 -14.24
N ASP A 707 -5.43 -0.59 -13.91
CA ASP A 707 -5.67 0.59 -14.74
C ASP A 707 -4.43 1.52 -14.82
N LYS A 708 -3.51 1.37 -13.87
CA LYS A 708 -2.22 2.10 -13.80
C LYS A 708 -1.01 1.18 -14.03
N ALA A 709 -1.25 -0.02 -14.56
CA ALA A 709 -0.21 -0.99 -14.84
C ALA A 709 0.87 -0.38 -15.77
N THR A 710 2.13 -0.50 -15.37
CA THR A 710 3.27 -0.01 -16.15
C THR A 710 4.01 -1.19 -16.78
N LEU A 711 4.15 -1.19 -18.10
CA LEU A 711 4.85 -2.26 -18.83
C LEU A 711 6.34 -2.24 -18.50
N LEU A 712 6.85 -3.35 -17.95
CA LEU A 712 8.26 -3.53 -17.63
C LEU A 712 9.00 -4.32 -18.72
N GLY A 713 8.32 -5.19 -19.45
CA GLY A 713 9.00 -5.99 -20.47
C GLY A 713 8.06 -6.76 -21.35
N THR A 714 8.55 -7.10 -22.55
CA THR A 714 7.88 -7.98 -23.50
C THR A 714 8.82 -9.11 -23.86
N ALA A 715 8.32 -10.34 -23.83
CA ALA A 715 9.06 -11.54 -24.21
C ALA A 715 8.34 -12.21 -25.38
N THR A 716 8.97 -12.24 -26.56
CA THR A 716 8.30 -12.61 -27.82
C THR A 716 8.68 -14.01 -28.30
N ILE A 717 7.72 -14.70 -28.93
CA ILE A 717 8.00 -15.92 -29.69
C ILE A 717 8.19 -15.57 -31.17
N ALA A 718 9.06 -16.32 -31.88
CA ALA A 718 9.28 -16.10 -33.30
C ALA A 718 7.99 -16.33 -34.11
N ALA A 719 7.73 -15.47 -35.11
CA ALA A 719 6.50 -15.50 -35.89
C ALA A 719 6.23 -16.84 -36.60
N ALA A 720 7.28 -17.58 -36.99
CA ALA A 720 7.16 -18.92 -37.57
C ALA A 720 6.59 -19.98 -36.60
N ASN A 721 6.62 -19.68 -35.30
CA ASN A 721 6.12 -20.53 -34.21
C ASN A 721 4.78 -20.03 -33.65
N ALA A 722 4.15 -19.04 -34.29
CA ALA A 722 2.82 -18.57 -33.91
C ALA A 722 1.80 -19.70 -34.12
N ALA A 723 1.25 -20.22 -33.02
CA ALA A 723 0.22 -21.26 -33.04
C ALA A 723 -1.19 -20.64 -33.06
N THR A 724 -2.11 -21.26 -33.81
CA THR A 724 -3.54 -20.92 -33.85
C THR A 724 -4.17 -21.19 -32.48
N LEU A 725 -4.69 -20.17 -31.80
CA LEU A 725 -5.15 -20.20 -30.39
C LEU A 725 -5.86 -21.51 -29.94
N PRO A 726 -5.25 -22.26 -29.00
CA PRO A 726 -5.95 -22.95 -27.92
C PRO A 726 -5.55 -22.29 -26.58
N VAL A 727 -6.07 -22.81 -25.45
CA VAL A 727 -5.91 -22.21 -24.11
C VAL A 727 -4.47 -21.76 -23.83
N VAL A 728 -4.33 -20.48 -23.46
CA VAL A 728 -3.07 -19.86 -23.08
C VAL A 728 -3.02 -19.68 -21.57
N ALA A 729 -1.83 -19.78 -21.00
CA ALA A 729 -1.55 -19.41 -19.63
C ALA A 729 -0.13 -18.90 -19.50
N SER A 730 0.08 -18.05 -18.50
CA SER A 730 1.36 -17.48 -18.17
C SER A 730 1.74 -17.77 -16.72
N GLY A 731 3.02 -17.66 -16.43
CA GLY A 731 3.49 -17.58 -15.07
C GLY A 731 4.94 -17.16 -14.97
N ALA A 732 5.40 -17.00 -13.74
CA ALA A 732 6.74 -16.53 -13.43
C ALA A 732 7.33 -17.28 -12.23
N ALA A 733 8.65 -17.39 -12.23
CA ALA A 733 9.44 -17.80 -11.08
C ALA A 733 10.57 -16.79 -10.88
N VAL A 734 10.83 -16.44 -9.62
CA VAL A 734 11.87 -15.49 -9.23
C VAL A 734 12.97 -16.23 -8.48
N LYS A 735 14.23 -15.99 -8.85
CA LYS A 735 15.40 -16.57 -8.19
C LYS A 735 16.47 -15.51 -8.04
N GLY A 736 16.68 -14.99 -6.83
CA GLY A 736 17.62 -13.90 -6.60
C GLY A 736 17.20 -12.65 -7.37
N GLU A 737 18.05 -12.14 -8.24
CA GLU A 737 17.75 -10.96 -9.07
C GLU A 737 17.02 -11.31 -10.37
N ASP A 738 16.94 -12.61 -10.72
CA ASP A 738 16.43 -13.07 -12.01
C ASP A 738 14.95 -13.45 -12.01
N ILE A 739 14.32 -13.23 -13.17
CA ILE A 739 12.94 -13.62 -13.49
C ILE A 739 12.95 -14.63 -14.62
N ASN A 740 12.28 -15.76 -14.39
CA ASN A 740 11.90 -16.69 -15.44
C ASN A 740 10.41 -16.53 -15.75
N LEU A 741 10.06 -16.29 -17.00
CA LEU A 741 8.68 -16.25 -17.46
C LEU A 741 8.36 -17.51 -18.25
N TYR A 742 7.12 -17.98 -18.12
CA TYR A 742 6.61 -19.17 -18.77
C TYR A 742 5.33 -18.87 -19.53
N LEU A 743 5.26 -19.35 -20.77
CA LEU A 743 4.07 -19.31 -21.61
C LEU A 743 3.69 -20.74 -21.97
N PHE A 744 2.46 -21.11 -21.68
CA PHE A 744 1.86 -22.37 -22.08
C PHE A 744 0.88 -22.08 -23.21
N ALA A 745 1.19 -22.57 -24.39
CA ALA A 745 0.33 -22.54 -25.56
C ALA A 745 -0.05 -23.98 -25.90
N ASP A 746 -1.15 -24.45 -25.31
CA ASP A 746 -1.59 -25.85 -25.35
C ASP A 746 -0.48 -26.83 -24.91
N THR A 747 -0.03 -27.73 -25.78
CA THR A 747 1.03 -28.71 -25.45
C THR A 747 2.45 -28.14 -25.53
N THR A 748 2.65 -26.91 -26.01
CA THR A 748 3.96 -26.28 -26.09
C THR A 748 4.21 -25.34 -24.91
N MET A 749 5.34 -25.52 -24.24
CA MET A 749 5.83 -24.61 -23.20
C MET A 749 7.00 -23.78 -23.73
N TYR A 750 6.93 -22.46 -23.57
CA TYR A 750 8.05 -21.55 -23.78
C TYR A 750 8.54 -20.99 -22.45
N SER A 751 9.85 -20.82 -22.32
CA SER A 751 10.46 -20.13 -21.18
C SER A 751 11.37 -18.99 -21.64
N PHE A 752 11.36 -17.91 -20.89
CA PHE A 752 12.19 -16.72 -21.06
C PHE A 752 12.92 -16.43 -19.76
N SER A 753 14.14 -15.91 -19.81
CA SER A 753 14.92 -15.62 -18.62
C SER A 753 15.63 -14.27 -18.73
N THR A 754 15.81 -13.60 -17.61
CA THR A 754 16.74 -12.46 -17.47
C THR A 754 18.17 -12.91 -17.21
N SER A 755 18.37 -14.18 -16.79
CA SER A 755 19.70 -14.75 -16.56
C SER A 755 20.50 -14.74 -17.85
N ASP A 756 21.78 -14.37 -17.73
CA ASP A 756 22.73 -14.28 -18.85
C ASP A 756 22.31 -13.26 -19.95
N VAL A 757 21.40 -12.35 -19.63
CA VAL A 757 20.97 -11.26 -20.51
C VAL A 757 21.38 -9.93 -19.89
N GLU A 758 22.12 -9.13 -20.65
CA GLU A 758 22.53 -7.80 -20.22
C GLU A 758 21.30 -6.90 -20.05
N GLN A 759 20.95 -6.64 -18.79
CA GLN A 759 19.84 -5.75 -18.43
C GLN A 759 20.20 -4.28 -18.68
N PRO A 760 19.22 -3.40 -18.96
CA PRO A 760 19.44 -1.97 -19.09
C PRO A 760 20.20 -1.40 -17.89
N LEU A 761 21.27 -0.65 -18.15
CA LEU A 761 22.03 0.03 -17.10
C LEU A 761 21.24 1.24 -16.59
N ALA A 762 21.01 1.29 -15.28
CA ALA A 762 20.55 2.48 -14.58
C ALA A 762 21.63 2.91 -13.59
N LYS A 763 22.05 4.18 -13.67
CA LYS A 763 23.04 4.78 -12.76
C LYS A 763 22.60 6.18 -12.33
N GLY A 764 23.28 6.73 -11.32
CA GLY A 764 23.07 8.11 -10.92
C GLY A 764 23.54 9.08 -12.02
N VAL A 765 22.74 10.10 -12.28
CA VAL A 765 22.92 11.15 -13.28
C VAL A 765 22.78 12.50 -12.59
N PHE A 766 23.68 13.41 -12.90
CA PHE A 766 23.66 14.79 -12.40
C PHE A 766 24.08 15.75 -13.51
N ALA A 767 23.76 17.02 -13.34
CA ALA A 767 24.18 18.06 -14.26
C ALA A 767 25.57 18.59 -13.87
N TYR A 768 26.31 19.16 -14.81
CA TYR A 768 27.60 19.78 -14.55
C TYR A 768 27.88 20.89 -15.56
N ALA A 769 28.99 21.62 -15.38
CA ALA A 769 29.35 22.77 -16.22
C ALA A 769 28.26 23.87 -16.29
N LEU A 770 27.55 24.09 -15.17
CA LEU A 770 26.50 25.11 -15.07
C LEU A 770 27.11 26.51 -15.21
N SER A 771 26.54 27.33 -16.09
CA SER A 771 26.95 28.72 -16.29
C SER A 771 25.81 29.59 -16.83
N SER A 772 25.89 30.89 -16.61
CA SER A 772 24.93 31.87 -17.15
C SER A 772 25.66 33.02 -17.84
N THR A 773 25.20 33.40 -19.03
CA THR A 773 25.66 34.60 -19.73
C THR A 773 24.51 35.61 -19.82
N GLU A 774 24.74 36.82 -19.32
CA GLU A 774 23.76 37.91 -19.35
C GLU A 774 23.75 38.62 -20.72
N SER A 775 22.55 38.97 -21.19
CA SER A 775 22.31 39.91 -22.28
C SER A 775 21.42 41.07 -21.79
N ASN A 776 21.09 42.02 -22.67
CA ASN A 776 20.28 43.19 -22.29
C ASN A 776 18.95 42.77 -21.63
N ASP A 777 18.22 41.84 -22.26
CA ASP A 777 16.85 41.51 -21.88
C ASP A 777 16.68 40.08 -21.32
N SER A 778 17.73 39.25 -21.33
CA SER A 778 17.64 37.83 -20.90
C SER A 778 18.97 37.25 -20.41
N TYR A 779 18.90 36.09 -19.77
CA TYR A 779 20.04 35.23 -19.41
C TYR A 779 20.05 33.97 -20.27
N LYS A 780 21.22 33.56 -20.77
CA LYS A 780 21.43 32.24 -21.36
C LYS A 780 22.07 31.32 -20.33
N LEU A 781 21.33 30.34 -19.86
CA LEU A 781 21.80 29.29 -18.96
C LEU A 781 22.35 28.13 -19.79
N THR A 782 23.46 27.52 -19.35
CA THR A 782 24.12 26.38 -20.01
C THR A 782 24.45 25.32 -18.97
N TYR A 783 24.25 24.04 -19.29
CA TYR A 783 24.64 22.90 -18.46
C TYR A 783 24.90 21.66 -19.32
N SER A 784 25.54 20.64 -18.76
CA SER A 784 25.74 19.32 -19.36
C SER A 784 25.21 18.22 -18.45
N LEU A 785 24.90 17.04 -19.00
CA LEU A 785 24.43 15.87 -18.23
C LEU A 785 25.43 14.72 -18.30
N THR A 786 25.65 14.02 -17.17
CA THR A 786 26.57 12.87 -17.13
C THR A 786 26.06 11.62 -17.85
N ASP A 787 24.75 11.55 -18.09
CA ASP A 787 24.06 10.57 -18.93
C ASP A 787 22.66 11.10 -19.32
N ALA A 788 21.90 10.31 -20.09
CA ALA A 788 20.52 10.62 -20.43
C ALA A 788 19.59 10.59 -19.21
N SER A 789 18.57 11.45 -19.22
CA SER A 789 17.47 11.48 -18.23
C SER A 789 16.12 11.71 -18.93
N SER A 790 15.08 11.07 -18.40
CA SER A 790 13.72 11.19 -18.95
C SER A 790 13.04 12.52 -18.62
N ASP A 791 13.51 13.24 -17.60
CA ASP A 791 13.00 14.55 -17.23
C ASP A 791 14.05 15.41 -16.54
N VAL A 792 14.19 16.65 -16.99
CA VAL A 792 15.14 17.63 -16.48
C VAL A 792 14.42 18.96 -16.30
N ASN A 793 14.65 19.62 -15.17
CA ASN A 793 14.07 20.92 -14.86
C ASN A 793 15.17 21.92 -14.47
N ILE A 794 14.99 23.19 -14.81
CA ILE A 794 15.75 24.29 -14.23
C ILE A 794 14.89 24.95 -13.17
N VAL A 795 15.37 25.05 -11.93
CA VAL A 795 14.64 25.73 -10.85
C VAL A 795 15.38 27.00 -10.46
N LEU A 796 14.70 28.14 -10.59
CA LEU A 796 15.18 29.46 -10.16
C LEU A 796 14.62 29.75 -8.77
N THR A 797 15.48 29.82 -7.77
CA THR A 797 15.12 30.07 -6.36
C THR A 797 15.46 31.51 -5.97
N PRO A 798 14.47 32.34 -5.58
CA PRO A 798 14.72 33.71 -5.16
C PRO A 798 15.47 33.77 -3.82
N ALA A 799 16.32 34.77 -3.65
CA ALA A 799 17.06 35.02 -2.41
C ALA A 799 16.16 35.60 -1.29
N ASN A 800 14.99 36.14 -1.63
CA ASN A 800 13.96 36.58 -0.69
C ASN A 800 12.81 35.57 -0.65
N ALA A 801 12.33 35.22 0.54
CA ALA A 801 11.30 34.19 0.72
C ALA A 801 9.89 34.61 0.28
N ASP A 802 9.68 35.90 -0.04
CA ASP A 802 8.38 36.44 -0.45
C ASP A 802 8.03 36.12 -1.91
N GLU A 803 9.01 35.74 -2.73
CA GLU A 803 8.83 35.35 -4.13
C GLU A 803 8.79 33.82 -4.28
N GLN A 804 7.99 33.33 -5.22
CA GLN A 804 7.91 31.89 -5.49
C GLN A 804 9.04 31.43 -6.43
N PRO A 805 9.57 30.21 -6.26
CA PRO A 805 10.49 29.60 -7.23
C PRO A 805 9.86 29.47 -8.61
N ILE A 806 10.69 29.61 -9.65
CA ILE A 806 10.28 29.44 -11.05
C ILE A 806 10.87 28.13 -11.57
N THR A 807 10.02 27.22 -12.05
CA THR A 807 10.45 25.95 -12.65
C THR A 807 10.29 26.00 -14.17
N ILE A 808 11.36 25.71 -14.90
CA ILE A 808 11.39 25.64 -16.36
C ILE A 808 11.59 24.18 -16.78
N PRO A 809 10.56 23.53 -17.34
CA PRO A 809 10.67 22.15 -17.79
C PRO A 809 11.51 22.06 -19.07
N MET A 810 12.54 21.22 -19.02
CA MET A 810 13.41 20.92 -20.16
C MET A 810 13.06 19.56 -20.81
N GLY A 811 12.30 18.71 -20.11
CA GLY A 811 11.84 17.40 -20.58
C GLY A 811 12.96 16.37 -20.69
N SER A 812 12.73 15.31 -21.48
CA SER A 812 13.71 14.24 -21.72
C SER A 812 14.93 14.76 -22.48
N GLN A 813 16.12 14.41 -22.01
CA GLN A 813 17.39 14.82 -22.58
C GLN A 813 18.39 13.67 -22.63
N GLU A 814 19.14 13.59 -23.71
CA GLU A 814 20.26 12.66 -23.88
C GLU A 814 21.50 13.16 -23.15
N LYS A 815 22.55 12.34 -23.10
CA LYS A 815 23.87 12.81 -22.67
C LYS A 815 24.36 13.92 -23.60
N GLY A 816 24.60 15.12 -23.06
CA GLY A 816 25.06 16.26 -23.87
C GLY A 816 25.03 17.59 -23.13
N THR A 817 25.24 18.68 -23.88
CA THR A 817 25.20 20.07 -23.40
C THR A 817 23.93 20.76 -23.90
N TYR A 818 23.26 21.46 -22.99
CA TYR A 818 21.97 22.11 -23.21
C TYR A 818 22.03 23.58 -22.81
N THR A 819 21.16 24.37 -23.43
CA THR A 819 21.03 25.79 -23.12
C THR A 819 19.56 26.19 -22.99
N CYS A 820 19.26 27.08 -22.05
CA CYS A 820 17.93 27.65 -21.84
C CYS A 820 18.02 29.18 -21.76
N THR A 821 17.02 29.89 -22.28
CA THR A 821 16.95 31.35 -22.20
C THR A 821 15.89 31.76 -21.20
N VAL A 822 16.24 32.63 -20.26
CA VAL A 822 15.35 33.19 -19.24
C VAL A 822 15.24 34.69 -19.47
N ASP A 823 14.04 35.16 -19.82
CA ASP A 823 13.81 36.60 -20.01
C ASP A 823 13.81 37.31 -18.66
N LYS A 824 14.48 38.47 -18.57
CA LYS A 824 14.50 39.26 -17.32
C LYS A 824 13.10 39.68 -16.86
N SER A 825 12.15 39.82 -17.79
CA SER A 825 10.75 40.10 -17.50
C SER A 825 10.04 39.00 -16.69
N GLN A 826 10.59 37.78 -16.66
CA GLN A 826 10.10 36.67 -15.84
C GLN A 826 10.59 36.76 -14.39
N LEU A 827 11.62 37.58 -14.11
CA LEU A 827 12.21 37.72 -12.78
C LEU A 827 11.65 38.94 -12.07
N ALA A 828 11.40 38.80 -10.77
CA ALA A 828 11.04 39.92 -9.93
C ALA A 828 12.15 40.99 -9.90
N LEU A 829 11.72 42.24 -9.86
CA LEU A 829 12.60 43.39 -9.97
C LEU A 829 13.49 43.53 -8.72
N ASN A 830 14.79 43.67 -8.92
CA ASN A 830 15.83 43.75 -7.90
C ASN A 830 15.93 42.52 -6.97
N VAL A 831 15.43 41.37 -7.42
CA VAL A 831 15.54 40.09 -6.72
C VAL A 831 16.61 39.23 -7.38
N LYS A 832 17.55 38.71 -6.58
CA LYS A 832 18.52 37.70 -7.04
C LYS A 832 17.88 36.33 -7.04
N TYR A 833 18.05 35.59 -8.12
CA TYR A 833 17.67 34.19 -8.23
C TYR A 833 18.92 33.33 -8.36
N ASN A 834 19.11 32.41 -7.41
CA ASN A 834 20.00 31.27 -7.60
C ASN A 834 19.29 30.26 -8.49
N TRP A 835 20.04 29.38 -9.16
CA TRP A 835 19.42 28.35 -9.97
C TRP A 835 20.16 27.03 -9.88
N ASN A 836 19.42 25.95 -10.13
CA ASN A 836 19.94 24.61 -10.21
C ASN A 836 19.38 23.90 -11.45
N VAL A 837 19.95 22.74 -11.75
CA VAL A 837 19.38 21.77 -12.69
C VAL A 837 18.98 20.53 -11.90
N ASP A 838 17.70 20.25 -11.89
CA ASP A 838 17.08 19.10 -11.25
C ASP A 838 16.98 17.96 -12.28
N VAL A 839 17.77 16.91 -12.08
CA VAL A 839 17.80 15.73 -12.95
C VAL A 839 17.00 14.59 -12.33
N GLN A 840 15.94 14.15 -13.00
CA GLN A 840 15.17 12.99 -12.56
C GLN A 840 15.98 11.72 -12.80
N ASN A 841 16.27 11.00 -11.72
CA ASN A 841 16.92 9.70 -11.76
C ASN A 841 15.88 8.59 -11.60
N LYS A 842 16.06 7.53 -12.39
CA LYS A 842 15.32 6.27 -12.26
C LYS A 842 15.79 5.50 -11.05
N ALA A 843 15.00 4.53 -10.59
CA ALA A 843 15.47 3.58 -9.60
C ALA A 843 16.69 2.81 -10.16
N ILE A 844 17.69 2.62 -9.32
CA ILE A 844 18.85 1.79 -9.64
C ILE A 844 18.57 0.41 -9.04
N PRO A 845 18.30 -0.61 -9.87
CA PRO A 845 17.81 -1.90 -9.40
C PRO A 845 18.87 -2.69 -8.63
N THR A 846 20.09 -2.72 -9.14
CA THR A 846 21.17 -3.57 -8.63
C THR A 846 22.53 -2.90 -8.88
N VAL A 847 23.59 -3.50 -8.35
CA VAL A 847 24.98 -3.08 -8.56
C VAL A 847 25.45 -3.54 -9.93
N LYS A 848 25.94 -2.61 -10.74
CA LYS A 848 26.58 -2.86 -12.04
C LYS A 848 27.83 -2.02 -12.18
N THR A 849 28.84 -2.57 -12.85
CA THR A 849 29.99 -1.80 -13.30
C THR A 849 29.59 -0.94 -14.50
N PHE A 850 29.87 0.37 -14.46
CA PHE A 850 29.58 1.29 -15.57
C PHE A 850 30.79 2.09 -16.05
N PHE A 851 31.86 2.15 -15.25
CA PHE A 851 33.09 2.86 -15.56
C PHE A 851 34.28 1.93 -15.41
N THR A 852 35.25 2.05 -16.31
CA THR A 852 36.55 1.39 -16.25
C THR A 852 37.60 2.44 -16.61
N SER A 853 38.61 2.62 -15.76
CA SER A 853 39.70 3.56 -16.04
C SER A 853 40.52 3.12 -17.25
N THR A 854 41.05 4.08 -18.02
CA THR A 854 41.92 3.78 -19.17
C THR A 854 43.29 3.22 -18.75
N ASN A 855 43.73 3.54 -17.54
CA ASN A 855 44.90 2.96 -16.88
C ASN A 855 44.53 1.67 -16.16
N ASN A 856 45.48 0.72 -16.16
CA ASN A 856 45.36 -0.60 -15.53
C ASN A 856 46.09 -0.66 -14.18
N THR A 857 46.40 0.51 -13.59
CA THR A 857 47.03 0.64 -12.27
C THR A 857 46.61 1.94 -11.58
N ALA A 858 46.16 1.90 -10.32
CA ALA A 858 45.86 3.11 -9.55
C ALA A 858 46.08 2.95 -8.03
N ARG A 859 46.28 4.07 -7.32
CA ARG A 859 46.33 4.06 -5.84
C ARG A 859 45.41 5.08 -5.16
N GLY A 860 44.91 6.07 -5.88
CA GLY A 860 44.03 7.09 -5.34
C GLY A 860 42.94 7.47 -6.33
N VAL A 861 41.80 7.87 -5.78
CA VAL A 861 40.68 8.44 -6.53
C VAL A 861 40.08 9.59 -5.71
N ALA A 862 39.81 10.69 -6.37
CA ALA A 862 39.07 11.81 -5.79
C ALA A 862 38.18 12.46 -6.85
N ILE A 863 37.10 13.10 -6.40
CA ILE A 863 36.13 13.78 -7.26
C ILE A 863 35.90 15.17 -6.68
N ASP A 864 35.87 16.19 -7.54
CA ASP A 864 35.53 17.55 -7.11
C ASP A 864 34.00 17.66 -6.91
N LEU A 865 33.58 17.70 -5.65
CA LEU A 865 32.16 17.78 -5.29
C LEU A 865 31.70 19.22 -4.99
N ASN A 866 32.55 20.23 -5.20
CA ASN A 866 32.21 21.63 -4.93
C ASN A 866 31.51 22.28 -6.15
N PRO A 867 30.21 22.61 -6.07
CA PRO A 867 29.48 23.24 -7.19
C PRO A 867 29.98 24.64 -7.56
N GLU A 868 30.74 25.31 -6.69
CA GLU A 868 31.40 26.59 -7.00
C GLU A 868 32.58 26.44 -7.97
N SER A 869 33.12 25.22 -8.09
CA SER A 869 34.25 24.88 -8.94
C SER A 869 33.89 24.89 -10.43
N GLN A 870 34.82 25.34 -11.27
CA GLN A 870 34.71 25.10 -12.72
C GLN A 870 34.91 23.61 -13.07
N GLN A 871 35.57 22.86 -12.18
CA GLN A 871 35.90 21.45 -12.36
C GLN A 871 34.95 20.51 -11.63
N PHE A 872 33.80 21.03 -11.17
CA PHE A 872 32.78 20.26 -10.48
C PHE A 872 32.44 18.97 -11.23
N GLY A 873 32.51 17.85 -10.50
CA GLY A 873 32.27 16.50 -10.96
C GLY A 873 33.48 15.81 -11.60
N ASN A 874 34.58 16.51 -11.90
CA ASN A 874 35.75 15.87 -12.52
C ASN A 874 36.34 14.80 -11.60
N ILE A 875 36.79 13.70 -12.22
CA ILE A 875 37.33 12.53 -11.53
C ILE A 875 38.84 12.48 -11.76
N TYR A 876 39.59 12.29 -10.68
CA TYR A 876 41.05 12.20 -10.69
C TYR A 876 41.48 10.83 -10.21
N ILE A 877 42.38 10.17 -10.94
CA ILE A 877 42.90 8.84 -10.60
C ILE A 877 44.43 8.87 -10.64
N SER A 878 45.08 8.59 -9.52
CA SER A 878 46.55 8.56 -9.44
C SER A 878 47.11 7.21 -9.82
N ASP A 879 48.19 7.23 -10.59
CA ASP A 879 48.93 6.05 -11.03
C ASP A 879 50.42 6.20 -10.66
N PRO A 880 50.93 5.45 -9.66
CA PRO A 880 52.35 5.44 -9.33
C PRO A 880 53.17 4.42 -10.11
N TYR A 881 52.60 3.83 -11.16
CA TYR A 881 53.27 2.87 -12.03
C TYR A 881 53.47 3.45 -13.44
N GLY A 882 54.34 2.82 -14.23
CA GLY A 882 54.63 3.28 -15.59
C GLY A 882 55.26 4.68 -15.63
N THR A 883 54.69 5.59 -16.42
CA THR A 883 55.14 6.99 -16.54
C THR A 883 54.86 7.84 -15.30
N LYS A 884 54.03 7.33 -14.38
CA LYS A 884 53.57 7.97 -13.14
C LYS A 884 52.83 9.30 -13.34
N GLY A 885 51.72 9.50 -12.62
CA GLY A 885 50.99 10.76 -12.69
C GLY A 885 49.52 10.62 -12.35
N ILE A 886 48.70 11.56 -12.81
CA ILE A 886 47.27 11.63 -12.49
C ILE A 886 46.45 11.69 -13.77
N TYR A 887 45.54 10.74 -13.94
CA TYR A 887 44.56 10.71 -15.01
C TYR A 887 43.33 11.54 -14.63
N PHE A 888 42.84 12.32 -15.58
CA PHE A 888 41.70 13.21 -15.40
C PHE A 888 40.57 12.73 -16.31
N TYR A 889 39.38 12.64 -15.75
CA TYR A 889 38.17 12.34 -16.46
C TYR A 889 37.15 13.45 -16.22
N ALA A 890 36.40 13.78 -17.27
CA ALA A 890 35.23 14.63 -17.14
C ALA A 890 34.15 13.94 -16.27
N PRO A 891 33.13 14.66 -15.78
CA PRO A 891 32.14 14.11 -14.85
C PRO A 891 31.34 12.93 -15.41
N ASP A 892 31.27 12.83 -16.74
CA ASP A 892 30.61 11.75 -17.47
C ASP A 892 31.50 10.51 -17.66
N GLY A 893 32.71 10.50 -17.08
CA GLY A 893 33.70 9.43 -17.18
C GLY A 893 34.58 9.48 -18.44
N THR A 894 34.44 10.50 -19.29
CA THR A 894 35.25 10.63 -20.51
C THR A 894 36.70 11.00 -20.16
N PRO A 895 37.73 10.26 -20.61
CA PRO A 895 39.13 10.61 -20.35
C PRO A 895 39.49 11.92 -21.05
N MET A 896 40.09 12.85 -20.31
CA MET A 896 40.55 14.14 -20.87
C MET A 896 41.88 14.01 -21.63
N SER A 897 42.62 12.93 -21.41
CA SER A 897 43.89 12.59 -22.06
C SER A 897 44.12 11.07 -22.02
N THR A 898 44.92 10.57 -22.97
CA THR A 898 45.36 9.16 -23.00
C THR A 898 46.59 8.89 -22.13
N THR A 899 47.34 9.94 -21.77
CA THR A 899 48.50 9.88 -20.87
C THR A 899 48.19 10.61 -19.55
N PRO A 900 48.81 10.21 -18.42
CA PRO A 900 48.61 10.92 -17.16
C PRO A 900 49.22 12.33 -17.23
N TYR A 901 48.65 13.25 -16.47
CA TYR A 901 49.19 14.59 -16.27
C TYR A 901 50.17 14.61 -15.09
N ILE A 902 51.01 15.65 -15.05
CA ILE A 902 51.93 15.93 -13.94
C ILE A 902 52.95 14.78 -13.76
N THR A 903 53.61 14.34 -14.83
CA THR A 903 54.53 13.18 -14.77
C THR A 903 55.88 13.51 -14.13
N ASP A 904 56.35 14.74 -14.27
CA ASP A 904 57.75 15.11 -14.01
C ASP A 904 58.08 15.23 -12.51
N VAL A 905 57.05 15.29 -11.66
CA VAL A 905 57.17 15.42 -10.20
C VAL A 905 57.32 14.04 -9.54
N TRP A 906 56.76 12.99 -10.14
CA TRP A 906 56.68 11.67 -9.51
C TRP A 906 57.80 10.77 -10.00
N ASN A 907 58.85 10.61 -9.21
CA ASN A 907 59.99 9.75 -9.56
C ASN A 907 60.40 8.77 -8.44
N SER A 908 59.62 8.69 -7.36
CA SER A 908 59.98 7.94 -6.15
C SER A 908 59.46 6.49 -6.14
N ASN A 909 58.90 5.99 -5.03
CA ASN A 909 58.41 4.62 -4.86
C ASN A 909 56.98 4.41 -5.46
N THR A 910 56.32 3.30 -5.12
CA THR A 910 54.96 2.97 -5.59
C THR A 910 53.82 3.65 -4.81
N ALA A 911 54.15 4.66 -4.01
CA ALA A 911 53.24 5.52 -3.25
C ALA A 911 53.53 7.00 -3.56
N SER A 912 53.89 7.28 -4.81
CA SER A 912 54.23 8.59 -5.35
C SER A 912 53.85 8.61 -6.85
N PRO A 913 52.66 9.14 -7.23
CA PRO A 913 51.58 9.66 -6.38
C PRO A 913 50.75 8.55 -5.71
N PHE A 914 50.19 8.81 -4.53
CA PHE A 914 49.36 7.84 -3.79
C PHE A 914 47.89 8.28 -3.69
N ARG A 915 47.27 8.27 -2.51
CA ARG A 915 45.87 8.67 -2.32
C ARG A 915 45.65 10.15 -2.67
N LEU A 916 44.44 10.47 -3.11
CA LEU A 916 44.07 11.82 -3.57
C LEU A 916 43.06 12.47 -2.63
N ALA A 917 43.03 13.80 -2.61
CA ALA A 917 41.99 14.58 -1.96
C ALA A 917 41.72 15.85 -2.78
N VAL A 918 40.50 16.39 -2.69
CA VAL A 918 40.16 17.70 -3.25
C VAL A 918 39.88 18.64 -2.08
N ASP A 919 40.47 19.82 -2.12
CA ASP A 919 40.18 20.88 -1.16
C ASP A 919 38.92 21.63 -1.60
N PRO A 920 37.82 21.60 -0.81
CA PRO A 920 36.57 22.25 -1.17
C PRO A 920 36.67 23.78 -1.21
N ALA A 921 37.69 24.40 -0.61
CA ALA A 921 37.82 25.86 -0.56
C ALA A 921 38.37 26.47 -1.86
N ASN A 922 39.26 25.75 -2.55
CA ASN A 922 39.95 26.23 -3.76
C ASN A 922 39.86 25.26 -4.94
N SER A 923 39.28 24.06 -4.75
CA SER A 923 39.18 22.99 -5.73
C SER A 923 40.52 22.52 -6.29
N HIS A 924 41.62 22.73 -5.55
CA HIS A 924 42.90 22.11 -5.85
C HIS A 924 42.86 20.62 -5.49
N VAL A 925 43.60 19.84 -6.27
CA VAL A 925 43.74 18.41 -6.05
C VAL A 925 45.09 18.18 -5.37
N TYR A 926 45.07 17.37 -4.33
CA TYR A 926 46.23 17.01 -3.53
C TYR A 926 46.50 15.53 -3.63
N SER A 927 47.76 15.14 -3.77
CA SER A 927 48.20 13.75 -3.72
C SER A 927 49.15 13.52 -2.56
N ALA A 928 48.82 12.51 -1.75
CA ALA A 928 49.69 12.01 -0.71
C ALA A 928 50.94 11.38 -1.32
N ASP A 929 52.10 11.63 -0.72
CA ASP A 929 53.36 10.99 -1.06
C ASP A 929 53.97 10.35 0.19
N TRP A 930 54.01 9.01 0.18
CA TRP A 930 54.52 8.19 1.28
C TRP A 930 55.95 7.73 1.02
N SER A 931 56.78 8.57 0.41
CA SER A 931 58.18 8.28 0.17
C SER A 931 59.09 9.27 0.86
N ASP A 932 60.17 8.79 1.47
CA ASP A 932 61.09 9.65 2.25
C ASP A 932 61.71 10.76 1.37
N ALA A 933 62.06 10.43 0.12
CA ALA A 933 62.75 11.33 -0.79
C ALA A 933 61.82 12.41 -1.41
N HIS A 934 60.51 12.20 -1.40
CA HIS A 934 59.51 13.12 -1.99
C HIS A 934 58.31 13.31 -1.06
N ALA A 935 58.58 13.27 0.26
CA ALA A 935 57.56 13.21 1.29
C ALA A 935 56.65 14.44 1.29
N GLY A 936 55.38 14.22 1.64
CA GLY A 936 54.42 15.28 1.92
C GLY A 936 53.08 15.09 1.23
N LEU A 937 52.37 16.22 1.10
CA LEU A 937 51.08 16.28 0.43
C LEU A 937 51.19 17.31 -0.70
N TRP A 938 51.14 16.86 -1.94
CA TRP A 938 51.47 17.69 -3.10
C TRP A 938 50.20 18.19 -3.79
N GLY A 939 50.00 19.50 -3.80
CA GLY A 939 48.84 20.18 -4.37
C GLY A 939 49.12 20.75 -5.75
N PHE A 940 48.07 20.85 -6.58
CA PHE A 940 48.10 21.53 -7.87
C PHE A 940 46.72 22.05 -8.25
N ASN A 941 46.67 23.04 -9.14
CA ASN A 941 45.43 23.55 -9.69
C ASN A 941 44.99 22.68 -10.89
N PRO A 942 43.83 22.00 -10.86
CA PRO A 942 43.39 21.11 -11.94
C PRO A 942 42.96 21.83 -13.23
N VAL A 943 42.75 23.15 -13.20
CA VAL A 943 42.40 23.96 -14.37
C VAL A 943 43.65 24.27 -15.20
N THR A 944 44.68 24.83 -14.58
CA THR A 944 45.92 25.23 -15.25
C THR A 944 46.91 24.07 -15.37
N ARG A 945 46.81 23.08 -14.48
CA ARG A 945 47.65 21.86 -14.42
C ARG A 945 49.14 22.16 -14.21
N ASP A 946 49.43 23.33 -13.67
CA ASP A 946 50.77 23.80 -13.35
C ASP A 946 50.87 24.12 -11.84
N GLY A 947 52.05 24.58 -11.42
CA GLY A 947 52.27 25.02 -10.04
C GLY A 947 52.11 23.89 -9.03
N VAL A 948 52.75 22.74 -9.26
CA VAL A 948 52.78 21.66 -8.27
C VAL A 948 53.63 22.10 -7.09
N TYR A 949 53.08 22.04 -5.88
CA TYR A 949 53.76 22.46 -4.64
C TYR A 949 53.54 21.44 -3.54
N ASN A 950 54.46 21.38 -2.59
CA ASN A 950 54.24 20.64 -1.34
C ASN A 950 53.43 21.54 -0.39
N PHE A 951 52.32 21.02 0.12
CA PHE A 951 51.48 21.69 1.10
C PHE A 951 52.27 22.00 2.37
N PHE A 952 53.17 21.11 2.80
CA PHE A 952 54.06 21.36 3.92
C PHE A 952 55.24 22.22 3.47
N ASN A 953 55.24 23.48 3.89
CA ASN A 953 56.28 24.44 3.55
C ASN A 953 57.47 24.30 4.52
N GLY A 954 58.52 23.63 4.07
CA GLY A 954 59.73 23.39 4.83
C GLY A 954 60.82 22.65 4.03
N THR A 955 61.86 22.21 4.73
CA THR A 955 62.95 21.38 4.18
C THR A 955 62.73 19.92 4.58
N THR A 956 62.71 19.02 3.60
CA THR A 956 62.58 17.57 3.81
C THR A 956 63.92 16.95 4.25
N GLU A 957 63.91 16.24 5.37
CA GLU A 957 65.03 15.41 5.83
C GLU A 957 65.08 14.07 5.10
N SER A 958 66.20 13.35 5.22
CA SER A 958 66.34 12.00 4.65
C SER A 958 65.34 10.97 5.21
N SER A 959 64.69 11.28 6.33
CA SER A 959 63.66 10.46 6.96
C SER A 959 62.26 10.75 6.43
N GLY A 960 62.08 11.65 5.45
CA GLY A 960 60.75 12.09 5.00
C GLY A 960 60.11 13.18 5.88
N ARG A 961 60.65 13.43 7.07
CA ARG A 961 60.19 14.53 7.96
C ARG A 961 60.46 15.91 7.34
N ILE A 962 59.51 16.84 7.46
CA ILE A 962 59.62 18.20 6.90
C ILE A 962 59.68 19.24 8.02
N LEU A 963 60.70 20.11 7.99
CA LEU A 963 60.91 21.16 8.99
C LEU A 963 60.83 22.58 8.42
N ASN A 964 60.17 23.47 9.14
CA ASN A 964 60.29 24.92 8.97
C ASN A 964 61.10 25.50 10.14
N GLY A 965 62.40 25.73 9.92
CA GLY A 965 63.34 25.99 11.02
C GLY A 965 63.43 24.77 11.94
N ASP A 966 63.16 24.96 13.23
CA ASP A 966 63.15 23.88 14.23
C ASP A 966 61.76 23.23 14.42
N VAL A 967 60.73 23.72 13.72
CA VAL A 967 59.36 23.21 13.84
C VAL A 967 59.12 22.12 12.80
N VAL A 968 58.73 20.92 13.26
CA VAL A 968 58.25 19.87 12.36
C VAL A 968 56.84 20.24 11.89
N VAL A 969 56.67 20.39 10.58
CA VAL A 969 55.40 20.84 9.97
C VAL A 969 54.63 19.70 9.31
N GLY A 970 55.30 18.60 8.98
CA GLY A 970 54.70 17.44 8.30
C GLY A 970 55.75 16.40 7.92
N GLY A 971 55.42 15.54 6.96
CA GLY A 971 56.30 14.48 6.46
C GLY A 971 55.60 13.50 5.52
N GLY A 972 56.12 12.28 5.40
CA GLY A 972 55.55 11.23 4.56
C GLY A 972 54.08 10.97 4.88
N THR A 973 53.22 11.04 3.87
CA THR A 973 51.76 11.06 4.06
C THR A 973 51.09 9.90 3.34
N THR A 974 50.18 9.19 4.01
CA THR A 974 49.49 8.02 3.41
C THR A 974 48.06 8.28 2.99
N GLY A 975 47.42 9.32 3.53
CA GLY A 975 46.04 9.69 3.23
C GLY A 975 45.72 11.10 3.71
N ALA A 976 44.75 11.73 3.07
CA ALA A 976 44.31 13.09 3.36
C ALA A 976 42.80 13.22 3.11
N SER A 977 42.14 14.05 3.90
CA SER A 977 40.75 14.44 3.70
C SER A 977 40.57 15.90 4.09
N PHE A 978 40.04 16.68 3.16
CA PHE A 978 39.64 18.06 3.40
C PHE A 978 38.12 18.14 3.62
N PHE A 979 37.70 19.03 4.52
CA PHE A 979 36.29 19.31 4.76
C PHE A 979 36.12 20.74 5.31
N GLY A 980 34.88 21.25 5.31
CA GLY A 980 34.57 22.64 5.63
C GLY A 980 34.63 23.53 4.39
N THR A 981 34.44 24.84 4.56
CA THR A 981 34.48 25.82 3.48
C THR A 981 35.09 27.13 3.96
N GLY A 982 35.74 27.87 3.06
CA GLY A 982 36.32 29.17 3.36
C GLY A 982 37.30 29.12 4.54
N ASN A 983 37.10 29.97 5.54
CA ASN A 983 37.96 30.04 6.72
C ASN A 983 37.84 28.84 7.67
N ASP A 984 36.78 28.03 7.54
CA ASP A 984 36.54 26.86 8.39
C ASP A 984 37.08 25.56 7.80
N THR A 985 37.74 25.63 6.64
CA THR A 985 38.35 24.49 5.97
C THR A 985 39.43 23.86 6.84
N LYS A 986 39.42 22.53 6.91
CA LYS A 986 40.34 21.72 7.69
C LYS A 986 40.90 20.59 6.84
N LEU A 987 42.12 20.19 7.15
CA LEU A 987 42.79 19.02 6.60
C LEU A 987 43.03 18.02 7.73
N VAL A 988 42.60 16.79 7.55
CA VAL A 988 43.01 15.64 8.37
C VAL A 988 43.88 14.73 7.52
N THR A 989 45.06 14.37 8.04
CA THR A 989 46.03 13.57 7.31
C THR A 989 46.88 12.71 8.23
N PHE A 990 47.24 11.52 7.77
CA PHE A 990 48.10 10.59 8.52
C PHE A 990 49.54 10.75 8.07
N VAL A 991 50.41 11.16 9.00
CA VAL A 991 51.80 11.52 8.72
C VAL A 991 52.71 10.54 9.44
N GLU A 992 53.47 9.75 8.68
CA GLU A 992 54.38 8.74 9.22
C GLU A 992 55.53 9.35 10.02
N ASP A 993 56.04 10.51 9.58
CA ASP A 993 57.27 11.10 10.11
C ASP A 993 57.02 12.20 11.15
N TYR A 994 55.77 12.37 11.59
CA TYR A 994 55.41 13.38 12.57
C TYR A 994 55.19 12.78 13.97
N PRO A 995 55.76 13.36 15.05
CA PRO A 995 56.78 14.42 15.04
C PRO A 995 58.21 13.87 14.84
N THR A 996 58.37 12.55 14.83
CA THR A 996 59.67 11.86 14.73
C THR A 996 59.77 11.12 13.40
N GLY A 997 60.84 11.39 12.64
CA GLY A 997 61.06 10.73 11.35
C GLY A 997 61.14 9.21 11.49
N ASN A 998 60.53 8.48 10.54
CA ASN A 998 60.41 7.02 10.47
C ASN A 998 59.66 6.34 11.63
N ASN A 999 59.17 7.07 12.63
CA ASN A 999 58.55 6.45 13.83
C ASN A 999 57.46 7.31 14.48
N GLY A 1000 56.92 8.28 13.76
CA GLY A 1000 55.93 9.24 14.27
C GLY A 1000 54.50 8.70 14.22
N GLN A 1001 54.08 8.20 13.05
CA GLN A 1001 52.80 7.52 12.78
C GLN A 1001 51.59 8.23 13.38
N THR A 1002 51.42 9.52 13.08
CA THR A 1002 50.45 10.38 13.76
C THR A 1002 49.38 10.91 12.81
N LEU A 1003 48.13 10.75 13.22
CA LEU A 1003 46.99 11.45 12.62
C LEU A 1003 46.98 12.92 13.08
N CYS A 1004 47.01 13.82 12.11
CA CYS A 1004 47.17 15.25 12.30
C CYS A 1004 45.97 16.02 11.71
N LEU A 1005 45.55 17.08 12.39
CA LEU A 1005 44.57 18.06 11.88
C LEU A 1005 45.21 19.44 11.75
N TYR A 1006 44.93 20.10 10.64
CA TYR A 1006 45.35 21.45 10.31
C TYR A 1006 44.12 22.32 10.01
N ASN A 1007 43.99 23.46 10.70
CA ASN A 1007 42.97 24.46 10.42
C ASN A 1007 43.44 25.37 9.27
N VAL A 1008 43.33 24.85 8.04
CA VAL A 1008 43.90 25.47 6.83
C VAL A 1008 43.21 26.75 6.38
N GLY A 1009 41.92 26.91 6.65
CA GLY A 1009 41.16 28.05 6.14
C GLY A 1009 41.33 28.20 4.63
N THR A 1010 41.85 29.34 4.18
CA THR A 1010 42.08 29.61 2.74
C THR A 1010 43.54 29.43 2.31
N ASP A 1011 44.41 28.97 3.21
CA ASP A 1011 45.85 28.83 2.92
C ASP A 1011 46.13 27.60 2.04
N SER A 1012 46.98 27.78 1.03
CA SER A 1012 47.38 26.70 0.12
C SER A 1012 48.65 25.96 0.56
N THR A 1013 49.38 26.50 1.53
CA THR A 1013 50.54 25.84 2.15
C THR A 1013 50.54 26.10 3.65
N TRP A 1014 51.18 25.20 4.41
CA TRP A 1014 51.22 25.22 5.86
C TRP A 1014 52.66 25.14 6.35
N ASN A 1015 53.04 26.04 7.27
CA ASN A 1015 54.41 26.21 7.74
C ASN A 1015 54.53 26.12 9.27
N ALA A 1016 53.49 25.65 9.95
CA ALA A 1016 53.44 25.48 11.41
C ALA A 1016 53.20 24.01 11.80
N ALA A 1017 53.30 23.69 13.08
CA ALA A 1017 52.90 22.38 13.58
C ALA A 1017 51.39 22.12 13.34
N PRO A 1018 50.94 20.84 13.35
CA PRO A 1018 49.52 20.49 13.36
C PRO A 1018 48.74 21.27 14.42
N SER A 1019 47.53 21.70 14.07
CA SER A 1019 46.63 22.36 15.01
C SER A 1019 46.14 21.40 16.11
N LYS A 1020 46.04 20.11 15.80
CA LYS A 1020 45.72 19.02 16.76
C LYS A 1020 46.27 17.69 16.27
N THR A 1021 46.56 16.78 17.19
CA THR A 1021 46.90 15.37 16.91
C THR A 1021 45.97 14.43 17.65
N PHE A 1022 45.85 13.19 17.17
CA PHE A 1022 44.91 12.19 17.68
C PHE A 1022 45.65 10.93 18.16
N PRO A 1023 46.34 10.98 19.31
CA PRO A 1023 47.18 9.88 19.78
C PRO A 1023 46.39 8.59 20.06
N THR A 1024 45.13 8.67 20.46
CA THR A 1024 44.29 7.50 20.72
C THR A 1024 43.95 6.78 19.43
N VAL A 1025 43.48 7.52 18.43
CA VAL A 1025 43.18 6.97 17.09
C VAL A 1025 44.46 6.47 16.41
N SER A 1026 45.57 7.22 16.50
CA SER A 1026 46.84 6.88 15.84
C SER A 1026 47.40 5.54 16.32
N LYS A 1027 47.31 5.24 17.62
CA LYS A 1027 47.76 3.95 18.19
C LYS A 1027 47.04 2.74 17.61
N LEU A 1028 45.80 2.90 17.15
CA LEU A 1028 45.04 1.82 16.52
C LEU A 1028 45.47 1.56 15.09
N MET A 1029 46.17 2.50 14.43
CA MET A 1029 46.59 2.44 13.02
C MET A 1029 48.02 1.90 12.82
N ALA A 1030 48.32 0.75 13.43
CA ALA A 1030 49.66 0.17 13.48
C ALA A 1030 50.28 -0.22 12.12
N ASN A 1031 49.49 -0.38 11.05
CA ASN A 1031 50.01 -0.69 9.70
C ASN A 1031 50.50 0.54 8.94
N THR A 1032 50.25 1.77 9.44
CA THR A 1032 50.64 3.09 8.90
C THR A 1032 50.11 3.46 7.51
N ASN A 1033 49.76 2.49 6.67
CA ASN A 1033 49.09 2.71 5.39
C ASN A 1033 47.60 3.01 5.62
N VAL A 1034 47.29 4.29 5.82
CA VAL A 1034 46.01 4.77 6.33
C VAL A 1034 45.25 5.58 5.30
N ASN A 1035 43.98 5.25 5.09
CA ASN A 1035 43.01 6.04 4.34
C ASN A 1035 42.09 6.81 5.32
N ILE A 1036 41.66 8.00 4.93
CA ILE A 1036 40.88 8.90 5.78
C ILE A 1036 39.70 9.43 4.98
N TYR A 1037 38.54 9.47 5.64
CA TYR A 1037 37.39 10.26 5.21
C TYR A 1037 36.88 11.07 6.39
N ALA A 1038 36.82 12.39 6.28
CA ALA A 1038 36.43 13.30 7.35
C ALA A 1038 35.31 14.26 6.89
N ASP A 1039 34.40 14.59 7.80
CA ASP A 1039 33.35 15.60 7.63
C ASP A 1039 33.31 16.56 8.83
N SER A 1040 32.36 17.48 8.90
CA SER A 1040 32.28 18.44 10.01
C SER A 1040 32.01 17.81 11.39
N LEU A 1041 31.59 16.54 11.44
CA LEU A 1041 31.16 15.85 12.65
C LEU A 1041 32.20 14.84 13.15
N GLY A 1042 32.99 14.23 12.27
CA GLY A 1042 34.07 13.34 12.69
C GLY A 1042 34.82 12.73 11.52
N MET A 1043 35.57 11.67 11.80
CA MET A 1043 36.47 11.04 10.84
C MET A 1043 36.43 9.52 10.88
N TRP A 1044 36.32 8.92 9.71
CA TRP A 1044 36.61 7.52 9.47
C TRP A 1044 38.08 7.36 9.13
N VAL A 1045 38.75 6.44 9.82
CA VAL A 1045 40.18 6.16 9.64
C VAL A 1045 40.34 4.66 9.44
N ALA A 1046 40.86 4.26 8.29
CA ALA A 1046 41.03 2.87 7.90
C ALA A 1046 42.49 2.55 7.60
N GLN A 1047 42.91 1.31 7.85
CA GLN A 1047 44.26 0.83 7.54
C GLN A 1047 44.24 -0.47 6.73
N VAL A 1048 45.35 -0.82 6.08
CA VAL A 1048 45.44 -2.04 5.29
C VAL A 1048 45.46 -3.26 6.20
N ARG A 1049 44.49 -4.17 6.05
CA ARG A 1049 44.43 -5.44 6.78
C ARG A 1049 44.04 -6.61 5.89
N GLY A 1050 44.75 -7.72 6.00
CA GLY A 1050 44.38 -8.97 5.31
C GLY A 1050 43.22 -9.68 5.99
N SER A 1051 42.62 -10.65 5.30
CA SER A 1051 41.56 -11.52 5.86
C SER A 1051 41.93 -12.12 7.22
N GLY A 1052 40.97 -12.13 8.15
CA GLY A 1052 41.13 -12.55 9.54
C GLY A 1052 41.81 -11.51 10.45
N ASN A 1053 42.18 -10.33 9.95
CA ASN A 1053 42.92 -9.33 10.72
C ASN A 1053 42.08 -8.08 11.01
N ASN A 1054 41.04 -8.22 11.83
CA ASN A 1054 40.21 -7.10 12.30
C ASN A 1054 39.94 -7.24 13.81
N GLY A 1055 40.90 -6.86 14.65
CA GLY A 1055 40.79 -6.99 16.12
C GLY A 1055 40.64 -5.65 16.82
N VAL A 1056 40.14 -5.62 18.05
CA VAL A 1056 39.90 -4.36 18.78
C VAL A 1056 41.14 -3.48 18.96
N ASN A 1057 42.33 -4.09 19.13
CA ASN A 1057 43.60 -3.38 19.35
C ASN A 1057 44.26 -2.89 18.06
N VAL A 1058 44.00 -3.59 16.96
CA VAL A 1058 44.43 -3.21 15.62
C VAL A 1058 43.21 -3.52 14.76
N PRO A 1059 42.32 -2.56 14.52
CA PRO A 1059 41.10 -2.76 13.73
C PRO A 1059 41.32 -2.51 12.25
N SER A 1060 40.37 -2.88 11.40
CA SER A 1060 40.36 -2.46 10.00
C SER A 1060 40.08 -0.96 9.85
N PHE A 1061 39.10 -0.44 10.60
CA PHE A 1061 38.75 0.97 10.62
C PHE A 1061 38.07 1.39 11.93
N VAL A 1062 38.06 2.70 12.18
CA VAL A 1062 37.38 3.33 13.32
C VAL A 1062 36.64 4.59 12.87
N TYR A 1063 35.62 4.99 13.63
CA TYR A 1063 35.07 6.35 13.59
C TYR A 1063 35.43 7.07 14.88
N ALA A 1064 35.94 8.29 14.76
CA ALA A 1064 36.29 9.13 15.89
C ALA A 1064 35.77 10.55 15.72
N ASP A 1065 35.52 11.21 16.85
CA ASP A 1065 35.24 12.64 16.86
C ASP A 1065 36.54 13.47 16.89
N TYR A 1066 36.39 14.78 16.79
CA TYR A 1066 37.52 15.71 16.84
C TYR A 1066 38.12 15.90 18.23
N ASP A 1067 37.61 15.21 19.26
CA ASP A 1067 38.14 15.19 20.62
C ASP A 1067 38.99 13.95 20.93
N ASP A 1068 39.33 13.16 19.91
CA ASP A 1068 40.12 11.91 19.99
C ASP A 1068 39.36 10.77 20.69
N ASN A 1069 38.02 10.85 20.75
CA ASN A 1069 37.19 9.74 21.22
C ASN A 1069 36.86 8.77 20.09
N VAL A 1070 37.15 7.48 20.29
CA VAL A 1070 36.75 6.42 19.36
C VAL A 1070 35.29 6.05 19.62
N LEU A 1071 34.39 6.48 18.72
CA LEU A 1071 32.95 6.27 18.83
C LEU A 1071 32.51 4.94 18.20
N PHE A 1072 33.30 4.41 17.26
CA PHE A 1072 33.11 3.11 16.64
C PHE A 1072 34.46 2.45 16.34
N ASN A 1073 34.53 1.12 16.52
CA ASN A 1073 35.72 0.33 16.23
C ASN A 1073 35.31 -0.97 15.53
N SER A 1074 35.80 -1.17 14.30
CA SER A 1074 35.44 -2.32 13.46
C SER A 1074 35.88 -3.66 14.05
N GLY A 1075 36.84 -3.67 14.98
CA GLY A 1075 37.26 -4.89 15.68
C GLY A 1075 36.19 -5.48 16.60
N ASN A 1076 35.06 -4.78 16.79
CA ASN A 1076 33.87 -5.29 17.47
C ASN A 1076 32.81 -5.84 16.49
N LEU A 1077 33.02 -5.73 15.18
CA LEU A 1077 32.14 -6.35 14.19
C LEU A 1077 32.40 -7.85 14.13
N ASP A 1078 31.39 -8.60 13.72
CA ASP A 1078 31.53 -10.02 13.41
C ASP A 1078 32.54 -10.20 12.26
N ALA A 1079 33.48 -11.14 12.42
CA ALA A 1079 34.49 -11.46 11.42
C ALA A 1079 33.86 -11.97 10.11
N ASP A 1080 32.67 -12.56 10.16
CA ASP A 1080 31.91 -12.99 8.98
C ASP A 1080 31.33 -11.79 8.21
N THR A 1081 31.18 -10.64 8.88
CA THR A 1081 30.78 -9.39 8.22
C THR A 1081 31.98 -8.59 7.74
N GLN A 1082 33.00 -8.34 8.57
CA GLN A 1082 34.20 -7.58 8.21
C GLN A 1082 35.47 -8.31 8.67
N ASP A 1083 36.12 -9.00 7.73
CA ASP A 1083 37.28 -9.85 7.99
C ASP A 1083 38.64 -9.13 7.87
N GLY A 1084 38.67 -7.92 7.33
CA GLY A 1084 39.89 -7.17 7.03
C GLY A 1084 39.58 -5.96 6.14
N SER A 1085 40.59 -5.30 5.57
CA SER A 1085 40.44 -4.11 4.73
C SER A 1085 41.62 -3.97 3.78
N TRP A 1086 41.67 -4.83 2.77
CA TRP A 1086 42.83 -4.98 1.87
C TRP A 1086 42.97 -3.77 0.93
N GLY A 1087 43.82 -2.83 1.34
CA GLY A 1087 44.05 -1.54 0.69
C GLY A 1087 43.54 -0.32 1.49
N ALA A 1088 42.80 -0.55 2.58
CA ALA A 1088 42.19 0.50 3.42
C ALA A 1088 41.12 1.37 2.74
N GLY A 1089 40.70 1.04 1.52
CA GLY A 1089 39.62 1.76 0.84
C GLY A 1089 38.37 1.84 1.71
N LEU A 1090 37.92 3.07 1.95
CA LEU A 1090 36.71 3.40 2.70
C LEU A 1090 36.17 4.74 2.21
N VAL A 1091 34.84 4.87 2.14
CA VAL A 1091 34.15 6.14 1.87
C VAL A 1091 32.74 6.13 2.47
N MET A 1092 32.26 7.30 2.92
CA MET A 1092 30.88 7.51 3.38
C MET A 1092 30.10 8.32 2.34
N SER A 1093 28.81 8.02 2.15
CA SER A 1093 27.92 8.81 1.30
C SER A 1093 27.70 10.20 1.90
N ALA A 1094 27.42 11.20 1.05
CA ALA A 1094 27.26 12.59 1.47
C ALA A 1094 26.11 12.82 2.46
N ASP A 1095 25.04 12.02 2.36
CA ASP A 1095 23.90 12.00 3.28
C ASP A 1095 24.17 11.23 4.59
N ARG A 1096 25.38 10.67 4.75
CA ARG A 1096 25.84 9.89 5.90
C ARG A 1096 25.03 8.63 6.15
N SER A 1097 24.32 8.11 5.15
CA SER A 1097 23.45 6.91 5.29
C SER A 1097 24.15 5.60 4.91
N LYS A 1098 25.24 5.65 4.12
CA LYS A 1098 25.98 4.47 3.65
C LYS A 1098 27.48 4.59 3.92
N LEU A 1099 28.10 3.47 4.27
CA LEU A 1099 29.56 3.31 4.35
C LEU A 1099 30.00 2.18 3.42
N ALA A 1100 30.88 2.46 2.46
CA ALA A 1100 31.51 1.46 1.62
C ALA A 1100 32.94 1.19 2.11
N VAL A 1101 33.28 -0.06 2.41
CA VAL A 1101 34.58 -0.47 2.97
C VAL A 1101 35.10 -1.71 2.27
N CYS A 1102 36.39 -1.74 1.90
CA CYS A 1102 36.96 -2.96 1.34
C CYS A 1102 37.11 -4.06 2.40
N THR A 1103 37.02 -5.33 2.00
CA THR A 1103 37.19 -6.50 2.87
C THR A 1103 38.65 -7.00 2.86
N GLY A 1104 38.96 -8.02 3.66
CA GLY A 1104 40.29 -8.65 3.73
C GLY A 1104 40.68 -9.48 2.50
N LYS A 1105 39.70 -9.83 1.64
CA LYS A 1105 39.89 -10.34 0.28
C LYS A 1105 39.05 -9.49 -0.68
N PRO A 1106 39.70 -8.66 -1.52
CA PRO A 1106 39.20 -7.40 -2.09
C PRO A 1106 37.80 -7.50 -2.73
N ASN A 1107 36.78 -7.33 -1.90
CA ASN A 1107 35.39 -6.99 -2.22
C ASN A 1107 35.03 -5.72 -1.43
N ILE A 1108 33.82 -5.20 -1.61
CA ILE A 1108 33.37 -3.99 -0.90
C ILE A 1108 32.10 -4.33 -0.11
N ASN A 1109 32.18 -4.23 1.21
CA ASN A 1109 31.01 -4.23 2.06
C ASN A 1109 30.35 -2.85 2.02
N VAL A 1110 29.05 -2.82 1.82
CA VAL A 1110 28.23 -1.62 1.94
C VAL A 1110 27.37 -1.77 3.19
N TYR A 1111 27.54 -0.85 4.14
CA TYR A 1111 26.79 -0.79 5.38
C TYR A 1111 25.74 0.31 5.32
N ASN A 1112 24.56 0.03 5.86
CA ASN A 1112 23.64 1.05 6.34
C ASN A 1112 24.20 1.66 7.62
N ILE A 1113 24.16 2.99 7.72
CA ILE A 1113 24.55 3.73 8.92
C ILE A 1113 23.31 4.32 9.59
N THR A 1114 23.17 4.06 10.89
CA THR A 1114 22.24 4.81 11.75
C THR A 1114 23.03 5.59 12.79
N TRP A 1115 22.52 6.76 13.18
CA TRP A 1115 23.21 7.67 14.07
C TRP A 1115 22.41 7.90 15.35
N THR A 1116 23.04 7.70 16.50
CA THR A 1116 22.53 8.18 17.80
C THR A 1116 23.42 9.33 18.26
N GLY A 1117 22.96 10.57 18.06
CA GLY A 1117 23.84 11.73 18.12
C GLY A 1117 24.94 11.60 17.07
N ASN A 1118 26.21 11.65 17.48
CA ASN A 1118 27.37 11.48 16.59
C ASN A 1118 27.97 10.07 16.60
N LYS A 1119 27.31 9.10 17.26
CA LYS A 1119 27.77 7.71 17.31
C LYS A 1119 27.10 6.89 16.20
N PRO A 1120 27.87 6.27 15.29
CA PRO A 1120 27.31 5.42 14.24
C PRO A 1120 27.05 3.99 14.73
N ALA A 1121 26.05 3.35 14.16
CA ALA A 1121 25.83 1.92 14.19
C ALA A 1121 25.72 1.40 12.76
N LEU A 1122 26.42 0.29 12.46
CA LEU A 1122 26.51 -0.29 11.12
C LEU A 1122 25.72 -1.59 11.03
N ALA A 1123 24.95 -1.74 9.96
CA ALA A 1123 24.33 -3.00 9.56
C ALA A 1123 24.76 -3.31 8.13
N LEU A 1124 25.34 -4.49 7.90
CA LEU A 1124 25.75 -4.90 6.55
C LEU A 1124 24.52 -4.96 5.66
N ASP A 1125 24.55 -4.22 4.56
CA ASP A 1125 23.47 -4.15 3.57
C ASP A 1125 23.74 -5.20 2.48
N TYR A 1126 24.90 -5.09 1.82
CA TYR A 1126 25.33 -6.02 0.78
C TYR A 1126 26.83 -5.95 0.49
N VAL A 1127 27.29 -6.91 -0.31
CA VAL A 1127 28.68 -7.01 -0.75
C VAL A 1127 28.75 -6.80 -2.26
N ILE A 1128 29.54 -5.83 -2.69
CA ILE A 1128 29.92 -5.68 -4.10
C ILE A 1128 31.10 -6.61 -4.35
N THR A 1129 30.88 -7.60 -5.21
CA THR A 1129 31.97 -8.43 -5.72
C THR A 1129 32.81 -7.59 -6.68
N TYR A 1130 34.08 -7.36 -6.35
CA TYR A 1130 34.95 -6.61 -7.24
C TYR A 1130 35.36 -7.49 -8.43
N PRO A 1131 35.36 -6.99 -9.67
CA PRO A 1131 35.77 -7.79 -10.83
C PRO A 1131 37.17 -8.40 -10.63
N ALA A 1132 37.28 -9.71 -10.82
CA ALA A 1132 38.53 -10.42 -10.64
C ALA A 1132 39.59 -9.93 -11.65
N ASP A 1133 40.76 -9.54 -11.16
CA ASP A 1133 41.91 -9.38 -12.05
C ASP A 1133 42.50 -10.76 -12.40
N ALA A 1134 43.20 -10.86 -13.54
CA ALA A 1134 43.77 -12.12 -14.04
C ALA A 1134 44.77 -12.82 -13.10
N ARG A 1135 45.23 -12.14 -12.03
CA ARG A 1135 46.19 -12.61 -11.03
C ARG A 1135 45.55 -12.78 -9.64
N GLY A 1136 44.29 -12.36 -9.43
CA GLY A 1136 43.58 -12.41 -8.15
C GLY A 1136 44.20 -11.54 -7.05
N GLN A 1137 44.76 -10.38 -7.39
CA GLN A 1137 45.61 -9.57 -6.51
C GLN A 1137 45.03 -8.19 -6.14
N ASN A 1138 43.81 -7.85 -6.54
CA ASN A 1138 43.14 -6.57 -6.31
C ASN A 1138 43.46 -5.95 -4.92
N ILE A 1139 43.79 -4.65 -4.90
CA ILE A 1139 44.05 -3.87 -3.68
C ILE A 1139 43.27 -2.58 -3.80
N LEU A 1140 42.19 -2.42 -3.03
CA LEU A 1140 41.28 -1.29 -3.12
C LEU A 1140 41.78 -0.19 -2.19
N ASN A 1141 42.51 0.79 -2.73
CA ASN A 1141 43.30 1.74 -1.94
C ASN A 1141 42.49 2.96 -1.48
N GLN A 1142 41.53 3.40 -2.29
CA GLN A 1142 40.68 4.54 -2.01
C GLN A 1142 39.38 4.43 -2.79
N MET A 1143 38.32 5.05 -2.27
CA MET A 1143 37.00 5.09 -2.89
C MET A 1143 36.43 6.52 -2.82
N ALA A 1144 35.57 6.88 -3.77
CA ALA A 1144 34.88 8.16 -3.81
C ALA A 1144 33.46 7.99 -4.34
N PHE A 1145 32.48 8.68 -3.76
CA PHE A 1145 31.17 8.84 -4.38
C PHE A 1145 31.15 10.06 -5.29
N ASP A 1146 30.53 9.95 -6.45
CA ASP A 1146 30.19 11.13 -7.25
C ASP A 1146 28.96 11.86 -6.68
N TYR A 1147 28.60 12.99 -7.30
CA TYR A 1147 27.50 13.83 -6.84
C TYR A 1147 26.13 13.14 -6.92
N ALA A 1148 25.98 12.15 -7.80
CA ALA A 1148 24.77 11.34 -7.89
C ALA A 1148 24.87 10.03 -7.09
N GLY A 1149 25.90 9.85 -6.26
CA GLY A 1149 26.07 8.68 -5.39
C GLY A 1149 26.53 7.40 -6.09
N ASN A 1150 27.13 7.47 -7.28
CA ASN A 1150 27.83 6.34 -7.88
C ASN A 1150 29.21 6.16 -7.21
N LEU A 1151 29.66 4.91 -7.03
CA LEU A 1151 30.90 4.60 -6.31
C LEU A 1151 32.08 4.37 -7.27
N TYR A 1152 33.14 5.16 -7.15
CA TYR A 1152 34.39 4.99 -7.87
C TYR A 1152 35.48 4.42 -6.95
N VAL A 1153 36.25 3.46 -7.46
CA VAL A 1153 37.20 2.70 -6.65
C VAL A 1153 38.57 2.68 -7.31
N ALA A 1154 39.57 3.23 -6.63
CA ALA A 1154 40.97 3.13 -7.03
C ALA A 1154 41.54 1.78 -6.61
N ASN A 1155 42.01 1.02 -7.59
CA ASN A 1155 42.59 -0.29 -7.37
C ASN A 1155 43.98 -0.36 -7.98
N ARG A 1156 44.90 -1.06 -7.29
CA ARG A 1156 46.29 -1.26 -7.74
C ARG A 1156 46.39 -1.77 -9.18
N TYR A 1157 45.40 -2.53 -9.62
CA TYR A 1157 45.28 -2.99 -10.99
C TYR A 1157 44.18 -2.18 -11.70
N GLN A 1158 42.98 -2.71 -11.93
CA GLN A 1158 41.95 -1.98 -12.68
C GLN A 1158 41.00 -1.21 -11.77
N SER A 1159 40.82 0.10 -12.01
CA SER A 1159 39.81 0.91 -11.32
C SER A 1159 38.47 0.83 -12.02
N TYR A 1160 37.39 0.80 -11.24
CA TYR A 1160 36.02 0.68 -11.71
C TYR A 1160 35.09 1.68 -11.04
N GLY A 1161 33.96 1.97 -11.68
CA GLY A 1161 32.82 2.66 -11.09
C GLY A 1161 31.60 1.75 -11.06
N PHE A 1162 30.87 1.79 -9.95
CA PHE A 1162 29.71 0.96 -9.66
C PHE A 1162 28.46 1.78 -9.41
N THR A 1163 27.34 1.32 -9.95
CA THR A 1163 26.02 1.82 -9.61
C THR A 1163 25.67 1.40 -8.18
N MET A 1164 24.88 2.21 -7.49
CA MET A 1164 24.46 1.94 -6.11
C MET A 1164 22.93 1.80 -6.07
N PRO A 1165 22.39 0.63 -5.68
CA PRO A 1165 20.96 0.41 -5.56
C PRO A 1165 20.27 1.48 -4.71
N LYS A 1166 19.24 2.11 -5.28
CA LYS A 1166 18.49 3.19 -4.64
C LYS A 1166 17.20 3.47 -5.39
N ASP A 1167 16.23 4.02 -4.67
CA ASP A 1167 14.95 4.43 -5.26
C ASP A 1167 15.13 5.63 -6.20
N ALA A 1168 14.13 5.85 -7.06
CA ALA A 1168 14.06 7.00 -7.95
C ALA A 1168 14.12 8.30 -7.14
N GLN A 1169 14.90 9.27 -7.61
CA GLN A 1169 15.14 10.52 -6.88
C GLN A 1169 15.50 11.66 -7.83
N VAL A 1170 15.41 12.89 -7.34
CA VAL A 1170 15.90 14.07 -8.07
C VAL A 1170 17.29 14.40 -7.56
N VAL A 1171 18.23 14.60 -8.47
CA VAL A 1171 19.56 15.14 -8.14
C VAL A 1171 19.61 16.60 -8.59
N ALA A 1172 19.55 17.51 -7.62
CA ALA A 1172 19.59 18.95 -7.83
C ALA A 1172 21.04 19.43 -7.84
N THR A 1173 21.52 19.89 -8.99
CA THR A 1173 22.87 20.48 -9.11
C THR A 1173 22.79 22.00 -9.10
N PRO A 1174 23.25 22.70 -8.04
CA PRO A 1174 23.23 24.16 -8.02
C PRO A 1174 24.30 24.75 -8.93
N ALA A 1175 23.97 25.85 -9.61
CA ALA A 1175 24.98 26.67 -10.25
C ALA A 1175 25.81 27.42 -9.19
N ALA A 1176 27.09 27.64 -9.49
CA ALA A 1176 27.96 28.48 -8.67
C ALA A 1176 27.31 29.84 -8.37
N GLN A 1177 27.45 30.36 -7.15
CA GLN A 1177 26.81 31.61 -6.71
C GLN A 1177 27.11 32.82 -7.59
N ARG A 1178 28.22 32.80 -8.34
CA ARG A 1178 28.56 33.84 -9.33
C ARG A 1178 27.60 33.91 -10.53
N TYR A 1179 26.81 32.87 -10.77
CA TYR A 1179 25.87 32.75 -11.91
C TYR A 1179 24.41 33.03 -11.52
N TYR A 1180 24.19 33.90 -10.52
CA TYR A 1180 22.83 34.33 -10.17
C TYR A 1180 22.19 35.17 -11.29
N LEU A 1181 20.86 35.15 -11.36
CA LEU A 1181 20.07 35.97 -12.28
C LEU A 1181 19.47 37.14 -11.52
N ILE A 1182 19.39 38.32 -12.14
CA ILE A 1182 18.70 39.48 -11.56
C ILE A 1182 18.07 40.35 -12.65
N ASN A 1183 16.88 40.88 -12.38
CA ASN A 1183 16.28 41.92 -13.20
C ASN A 1183 16.40 43.27 -12.49
N THR A 1184 17.29 44.13 -12.93
CA THR A 1184 17.42 45.49 -12.39
C THR A 1184 16.83 46.51 -13.36
N VAL A 1185 16.14 47.54 -12.84
CA VAL A 1185 15.84 48.73 -13.65
C VAL A 1185 17.17 49.42 -13.92
N ASN A 1186 17.52 49.62 -15.19
CA ASN A 1186 18.55 50.58 -15.54
C ASN A 1186 18.08 51.98 -15.11
N THR A 1187 18.39 52.42 -13.89
CA THR A 1187 18.46 53.85 -13.56
C THR A 1187 19.79 54.40 -14.05
N GLY A 1188 20.00 54.31 -15.35
CA GLY A 1188 21.06 55.02 -16.04
C GLY A 1188 20.41 56.17 -16.79
N VAL A 1189 20.67 57.40 -16.34
CA VAL A 1189 20.92 58.47 -17.31
C VAL A 1189 22.00 57.91 -18.22
N ASN A 1190 21.61 57.46 -19.41
CA ASN A 1190 22.55 57.00 -20.40
C ASN A 1190 23.52 58.16 -20.65
N ASP A 1191 24.77 57.98 -20.25
CA ASP A 1191 25.88 58.75 -20.81
C ASP A 1191 26.02 58.28 -22.25
N VAL A 1192 25.16 58.85 -23.12
CA VAL A 1192 25.23 58.65 -24.55
C VAL A 1192 26.57 59.25 -24.96
N THR A 1193 27.55 58.41 -25.22
CA THR A 1193 28.84 58.83 -25.74
C THR A 1193 28.65 59.19 -27.22
N ALA A 1194 28.00 60.33 -27.48
CA ALA A 1194 28.10 60.97 -28.76
C ALA A 1194 29.54 61.49 -28.90
N ALA A 1195 30.21 61.13 -30.00
CA ALA A 1195 31.56 61.62 -30.28
C ALA A 1195 31.58 63.16 -30.25
N LYS A 1196 32.15 63.74 -29.19
CA LYS A 1196 32.22 65.20 -29.04
C LYS A 1196 33.15 65.78 -30.12
N THR A 1197 32.65 66.73 -30.90
CA THR A 1197 33.47 67.42 -31.91
C THR A 1197 34.52 68.28 -31.21
N VAL A 1198 35.79 68.03 -31.51
CA VAL A 1198 36.92 68.78 -30.96
C VAL A 1198 36.91 70.19 -31.53
N LYS A 1199 36.82 71.20 -30.65
CA LYS A 1199 36.94 72.62 -31.01
C LYS A 1199 38.40 73.02 -31.19
N ASN A 1200 39.26 72.64 -30.25
CA ASN A 1200 40.71 72.78 -30.38
C ASN A 1200 41.45 71.85 -29.40
N VAL A 1201 42.74 71.65 -29.66
CA VAL A 1201 43.65 70.94 -28.76
C VAL A 1201 44.82 71.87 -28.43
N GLN A 1202 45.15 71.98 -27.16
CA GLN A 1202 46.28 72.75 -26.65
C GLN A 1202 47.21 71.84 -25.84
N TYR A 1203 48.50 72.05 -25.95
CA TYR A 1203 49.57 71.36 -25.25
C TYR A 1203 50.21 72.34 -24.29
N VAL A 1204 50.36 71.93 -23.04
CA VAL A 1204 51.00 72.74 -21.99
C VAL A 1204 52.21 71.97 -21.46
N ASN A 1205 53.40 72.53 -21.53
CA ASN A 1205 54.59 71.88 -20.95
C ASN A 1205 54.64 72.08 -19.42
N ALA A 1206 55.58 71.41 -18.75
CA ALA A 1206 55.75 71.51 -17.31
C ALA A 1206 56.08 72.94 -16.81
N ALA A 1207 56.53 73.84 -17.70
CA ALA A 1207 56.78 75.25 -17.40
C ALA A 1207 55.54 76.16 -17.59
N GLY A 1208 54.39 75.58 -17.97
CA GLY A 1208 53.12 76.31 -18.15
C GLY A 1208 52.97 77.02 -19.50
N MET A 1209 53.87 76.79 -20.47
CA MET A 1209 53.75 77.38 -21.81
C MET A 1209 52.71 76.63 -22.64
N ILE A 1210 51.85 77.35 -23.37
CA ILE A 1210 50.74 76.79 -24.15
C ILE A 1210 51.04 76.85 -25.65
N SER A 1211 50.84 75.74 -26.36
CA SER A 1211 51.02 75.61 -27.81
C SER A 1211 49.94 74.74 -28.43
N ASN A 1212 49.62 74.94 -29.71
CA ASN A 1212 48.75 74.07 -30.51
C ASN A 1212 49.50 72.88 -31.15
N LYS A 1213 50.81 72.75 -30.89
CA LYS A 1213 51.64 71.58 -31.16
C LYS A 1213 52.37 71.12 -29.88
N PRO A 1214 52.61 69.81 -29.69
CA PRO A 1214 53.31 69.33 -28.51
C PRO A 1214 54.78 69.81 -28.47
N PHE A 1215 55.23 70.20 -27.27
CA PHE A 1215 56.62 70.46 -26.91
C PHE A 1215 57.41 69.15 -26.81
N GLU A 1216 58.75 69.18 -26.90
CA GLU A 1216 59.57 68.01 -26.58
C GLU A 1216 59.45 67.66 -25.09
N GLY A 1217 59.24 66.37 -24.79
CA GLY A 1217 59.05 65.88 -23.43
C GLY A 1217 57.58 65.85 -22.96
N VAL A 1218 57.35 66.07 -21.67
CA VAL A 1218 56.02 65.90 -21.05
C VAL A 1218 55.10 67.08 -21.36
N ASN A 1219 53.95 66.78 -21.94
CA ASN A 1219 52.88 67.71 -22.27
C ASN A 1219 51.58 67.33 -21.55
N ILE A 1220 50.87 68.33 -21.05
CA ILE A 1220 49.47 68.24 -20.67
C ILE A 1220 48.65 68.68 -21.89
N VAL A 1221 47.91 67.75 -22.47
CA VAL A 1221 47.00 67.98 -23.60
C VAL A 1221 45.62 68.31 -23.07
N ILE A 1222 45.14 69.49 -23.42
CA ILE A 1222 43.81 69.97 -23.13
C ILE A 1222 43.04 69.99 -24.45
N THR A 1223 42.04 69.12 -24.57
CA THR A 1223 41.12 69.09 -25.71
C THR A 1223 39.82 69.77 -25.31
N ASN A 1224 39.55 70.92 -25.91
CA ASN A 1224 38.28 71.62 -25.72
C ASN A 1224 37.29 71.17 -26.80
N TYR A 1225 36.08 70.85 -26.40
CA TYR A 1225 35.00 70.43 -27.30
C TYR A 1225 34.07 71.60 -27.62
N THR A 1226 33.33 71.50 -28.73
CA THR A 1226 32.42 72.56 -29.18
C THR A 1226 31.24 72.79 -28.22
N ASP A 1227 30.92 71.79 -27.39
CA ASP A 1227 29.90 71.86 -26.33
C ASP A 1227 30.37 72.60 -25.06
N GLY A 1228 31.60 73.14 -25.06
CA GLY A 1228 32.16 73.89 -23.94
C GLY A 1228 32.85 73.02 -22.86
N THR A 1229 32.78 71.69 -22.98
CA THR A 1229 33.50 70.78 -22.08
C THR A 1229 34.97 70.62 -22.49
N LYS A 1230 35.85 70.22 -21.56
CA LYS A 1230 37.28 69.99 -21.83
C LYS A 1230 37.76 68.66 -21.24
N SER A 1231 38.64 67.96 -21.95
CA SER A 1231 39.38 66.80 -21.43
C SER A 1231 40.87 67.13 -21.30
N VAL A 1232 41.52 66.59 -20.27
CA VAL A 1232 42.94 66.83 -19.98
C VAL A 1232 43.67 65.49 -19.86
N LYS A 1233 44.73 65.29 -20.64
CA LYS A 1233 45.55 64.07 -20.62
C LYS A 1233 47.03 64.41 -20.65
N LYS A 1234 47.85 63.66 -19.93
CA LYS A 1234 49.31 63.78 -19.97
C LYS A 1234 49.86 62.87 -21.06
N VAL A 1235 50.73 63.39 -21.93
CA VAL A 1235 51.41 62.63 -22.98
C VAL A 1235 52.87 63.09 -23.09
N MET A 1236 53.73 62.18 -23.51
CA MET A 1236 55.14 62.43 -23.76
C MET A 1236 55.34 62.49 -25.28
N LYS A 1237 56.00 63.54 -25.76
CA LYS A 1237 56.35 63.71 -27.16
C LYS A 1237 57.85 63.56 -27.34
#